data_AF-A0A8K0ED17-F1
#
_entry.id   AF-A0A8K0ED17-F1
#
_cell.length_a   1.000
_cell.length_b   1.000
_cell.length_c   1.000
_cell.angle_alpha   90.00
_cell.angle_beta   90.00
_cell.angle_gamma   90.00
#
_symmetry.space_group_name_H-M   'P 1'
#
loop_
_entity.id
_entity.type
_entity.pdbx_description
1 polymer ?
#
loop_
_entity_poly.entity_id
_entity_poly.type
_entity_poly.pdbx_seq_one_letter_code
_entity_poly.pdbx_strand_id
1 'polypeptide(L)'
;MATALKASLIVFLALGLLATPEAGFPRLHFSGLFLADTSTLNNDPHNFNIDNFDINRDPPCYPNYTFPHCNWNPRGGGDFRLFNCSVTKVCYKSGKCTTNDPIVGRGITGSNDTVAAKMVDLDPYYQMYTSQLWGLVVGVEGAFQGTFKVNTVMDIWQRCKEEKCLGDPGSSGYWSSVLKSVTWLNKGDPKSTQSKKVPTFIDQLKYPHGGADTAESLYIKFTVDMMNEDPRTPNFAYGRVIGSISSVDNKESLELGFPEFTRMLWGQGIISALVGHQVLPEMKDYYHAPFYMDDVNNKVVVDLSNSLPTHLNGTLVDHGNLFLLLIYSKSSLHIKDGMIKNCGDILNDPSINVGAIGYTTDDWLLQDAGIVILDMDMAMEERPVVMVVKEEAPPCQSCQKQCLPVLVEHPEGLYIGAAEDRVFRIPKPITKTESSVEEDDETDKVSWSLKIFATAFGKVATGVEFNVSLRMDPNRKAICKPENAIDVVSDSPNQQKTHGKYTTDSQGLAVIKFQTDVGGLDCSDPGVDIRREQQIEGQLYVYRVILPQEHGIAFPPDLQTYTHLYCKHEGKETYTWVDDIYQKFQRYDNLFPVMKPLFSLASYKQVIRSSTKKQLLHSLVLPIEDPNHMPVTRDLSPAKRNMVVNWLKSADLKYSRINPEIELTELIENLNLALRLEWATIPPYLSAYYSIKDGFNTKVGTLIKSIVVEEMNHLSLVANIINAIGGTPVLNNTDLIPTYPAPLPGGCHQSINIQLAKCSLHQIHDIFMVIEMPECSGKIIENINALEILDGDMSYTTEFDASDFASTDTVRSKCSDLEPETLDALLTEVTTKCKEMVENYQPDTIGAIYIHKILCPMIDLHNSGSLPFSGDHSKQYPRPFPVTDLCTAIMAIHLIVDQGEGGNPCDPFYKGINGERELSHYYKFAEIVHGKTLVEAQPDHYGYQQKEGEQDDGVCSKPEEDFFTPCKGQFCYPKKYEFAGAPIPFFENAVWPILPNPKSSKYPPGSRARKMSDRWNEKYTALIKCLHDMYNGNPGNMKKCFGIMSSLTVDAKRMVQTPIDPYGDPNIGPNVAPTFEWYPPVN
;
A
#
# COMPACT_ATOMS: atom_id res chain seq x y z
N MET A 1 -21.43 -68.76 19.92
CA MET A 1 -20.36 -68.16 20.77
C MET A 1 -19.11 -67.77 19.99
N ALA A 2 -18.72 -68.44 18.90
CA ALA A 2 -17.52 -68.08 18.11
C ALA A 2 -17.68 -66.88 17.14
N THR A 3 -18.91 -66.43 16.87
CA THR A 3 -19.20 -65.27 16.00
C THR A 3 -19.33 -63.95 16.75
N ALA A 4 -19.66 -63.97 18.05
CA ALA A 4 -19.72 -62.77 18.89
C ALA A 4 -18.32 -62.29 19.33
N LEU A 5 -17.34 -63.19 19.45
CA LEU A 5 -15.96 -62.83 19.78
C LEU A 5 -15.20 -62.16 18.62
N LYS A 6 -15.59 -62.40 17.35
CA LYS A 6 -14.92 -61.77 16.19
C LYS A 6 -15.40 -60.33 15.93
N ALA A 7 -16.64 -59.99 16.27
CA ALA A 7 -17.16 -58.63 16.14
C ALA A 7 -16.57 -57.70 17.21
N SER A 8 -16.40 -58.18 18.45
CA SER A 8 -15.74 -57.38 19.50
C SER A 8 -14.23 -57.24 19.30
N LEU A 9 -13.54 -58.21 18.68
CA LEU A 9 -12.10 -58.07 18.39
C LEU A 9 -11.82 -57.13 17.22
N ILE A 10 -12.70 -57.06 16.21
CA ILE A 10 -12.54 -56.13 15.07
C ILE A 10 -12.90 -54.70 15.46
N VAL A 11 -13.84 -54.50 16.39
CA VAL A 11 -14.14 -53.16 16.94
C VAL A 11 -13.07 -52.72 17.96
N PHE A 12 -12.45 -53.63 18.72
CA PHE A 12 -11.30 -53.27 19.58
C PHE A 12 -9.97 -53.07 18.83
N LEU A 13 -9.79 -53.70 17.66
CA LEU A 13 -8.63 -53.44 16.77
C LEU A 13 -8.81 -52.23 15.85
N ALA A 14 -10.04 -51.70 15.70
CA ALA A 14 -10.31 -50.46 14.97
C ALA A 14 -10.45 -49.23 15.89
N LEU A 15 -10.52 -49.42 17.22
CA LEU A 15 -10.49 -48.35 18.23
C LEU A 15 -9.10 -48.14 18.87
N GLY A 16 -8.05 -48.76 18.33
CA GLY A 16 -6.67 -48.57 18.74
C GLY A 16 -5.83 -48.04 17.58
N LEU A 17 -5.18 -46.89 17.80
CA LEU A 17 -4.17 -46.25 16.94
C LEU A 17 -4.70 -45.49 15.71
N LEU A 18 -5.48 -44.43 15.92
CA LEU A 18 -5.15 -43.21 15.18
C LEU A 18 -3.84 -42.71 15.79
N ALA A 19 -2.74 -43.13 15.18
CA ALA A 19 -1.40 -42.71 15.57
C ALA A 19 -1.37 -41.17 15.52
N THR A 20 -0.87 -40.57 16.59
CA THR A 20 -0.49 -39.16 16.63
C THR A 20 0.58 -38.88 15.57
N PRO A 21 0.97 -37.61 15.31
CA PRO A 21 2.21 -37.33 14.58
C PRO A 21 3.35 -38.14 15.22
N GLU A 22 3.81 -39.17 14.51
CA GLU A 22 5.03 -39.89 14.85
C GLU A 22 6.19 -38.90 14.67
N ALA A 23 7.18 -38.98 15.57
CA ALA A 23 8.17 -37.95 15.85
C ALA A 23 8.83 -37.32 14.62
N GLY A 24 9.13 -36.01 14.68
CA GLY A 24 9.81 -35.24 13.64
C GLY A 24 11.30 -35.56 13.43
N PHE A 25 11.69 -36.85 13.45
CA PHE A 25 13.02 -37.31 13.10
C PHE A 25 12.96 -38.20 11.83
N PRO A 26 13.90 -38.03 10.89
CA PRO A 26 15.09 -37.18 10.95
C PRO A 26 14.79 -35.68 10.81
N ARG A 27 15.63 -34.85 11.44
CA ARG A 27 15.54 -33.38 11.47
C ARG A 27 16.87 -32.73 11.11
N LEU A 28 16.84 -31.64 10.35
CA LEU A 28 17.98 -30.71 10.23
C LEU A 28 17.63 -29.37 10.87
N HIS A 29 18.66 -28.71 11.39
CA HIS A 29 18.61 -27.33 11.88
C HIS A 29 19.36 -26.43 10.90
N PHE A 30 18.92 -25.19 10.76
CA PHE A 30 19.60 -24.20 9.95
C PHE A 30 19.50 -22.81 10.59
N SER A 31 20.46 -21.96 10.24
CA SER A 31 20.45 -20.55 10.62
C SER A 31 21.07 -19.70 9.53
N GLY A 32 20.76 -18.41 9.54
CA GLY A 32 21.35 -17.41 8.66
C GLY A 32 20.63 -16.08 8.80
N LEU A 33 20.45 -15.38 7.68
CA LEU A 33 19.69 -14.14 7.62
C LEU A 33 18.37 -14.35 6.87
N PHE A 34 17.43 -13.45 7.08
CA PHE A 34 16.32 -13.27 6.17
C PHE A 34 16.32 -11.84 5.63
N LEU A 35 15.84 -11.66 4.41
CA LEU A 35 15.50 -10.36 3.83
C LEU A 35 13.98 -10.22 3.93
N ALA A 36 13.48 -9.09 4.41
CA ALA A 36 12.11 -8.66 4.19
C ALA A 36 12.09 -7.21 3.69
N ASP A 37 12.11 -7.07 2.37
CA ASP A 37 12.11 -5.79 1.66
C ASP A 37 10.67 -5.33 1.39
N THR A 38 9.83 -5.26 2.41
CA THR A 38 8.43 -4.83 2.24
C THR A 38 8.31 -3.32 2.13
N SER A 39 7.41 -2.86 1.25
CA SER A 39 6.98 -1.46 1.28
C SER A 39 6.40 -1.17 2.65
N THR A 40 6.76 -0.06 3.29
CA THR A 40 6.11 0.37 4.54
C THR A 40 4.93 1.29 4.26
N LEU A 41 4.77 1.79 3.03
CA LEU A 41 3.67 2.68 2.66
C LEU A 41 2.30 2.02 2.80
N ASN A 42 2.21 0.71 2.53
CA ASN A 42 0.97 -0.05 2.66
C ASN A 42 0.63 -0.46 4.09
N ASN A 43 1.45 -0.09 5.09
CA ASN A 43 1.12 -0.29 6.51
C ASN A 43 0.16 0.78 7.05
N ASP A 44 0.11 1.95 6.40
CA ASP A 44 -0.80 3.02 6.81
C ASP A 44 -2.06 3.03 5.92
N PRO A 45 -3.26 2.81 6.48
CA PRO A 45 -4.51 2.84 5.72
C PRO A 45 -4.75 4.19 5.01
N HIS A 46 -4.22 5.31 5.49
CA HIS A 46 -4.39 6.61 4.84
C HIS A 46 -3.61 6.72 3.51
N ASN A 47 -2.60 5.89 3.28
CA ASN A 47 -1.86 5.88 2.01
C ASN A 47 -2.64 5.22 0.86
N PHE A 48 -3.78 4.57 1.16
CA PHE A 48 -4.63 3.95 0.15
C PHE A 48 -5.58 4.93 -0.54
N ASN A 49 -5.84 6.08 0.09
CA ASN A 49 -6.66 7.13 -0.51
C ASN A 49 -5.81 7.97 -1.48
N ILE A 50 -6.22 7.98 -2.75
CA ILE A 50 -5.49 8.67 -3.82
C ILE A 50 -5.64 10.21 -3.77
N ASP A 51 -6.72 10.71 -3.17
CA ASP A 51 -7.07 12.15 -3.17
C ASP A 51 -6.22 12.93 -2.15
N ASN A 52 -5.74 12.26 -1.12
CA ASN A 52 -4.93 12.84 -0.04
C ASN A 52 -3.58 12.11 0.14
N PHE A 53 -3.16 11.30 -0.84
CA PHE A 53 -1.88 10.60 -0.78
C PHE A 53 -0.72 11.59 -0.73
N ASP A 54 0.08 11.51 0.34
CA ASP A 54 1.29 12.30 0.51
C ASP A 54 2.43 11.38 0.95
N ILE A 55 3.33 11.10 0.00
CA ILE A 55 4.53 10.27 0.24
C ILE A 55 5.42 10.82 1.36
N ASN A 56 5.27 12.10 1.72
CA ASN A 56 6.05 12.76 2.77
C ASN A 56 5.26 12.95 4.08
N ARG A 57 4.02 12.45 4.20
CA ARG A 57 3.23 12.56 5.44
C ARG A 57 3.98 11.93 6.61
N ASP A 58 4.53 10.76 6.36
CA ASP A 58 5.16 9.91 7.35
C ASP A 58 6.70 10.02 7.21
N PRO A 59 7.41 10.70 8.12
CA PRO A 59 8.85 10.91 8.01
C PRO A 59 9.63 9.58 8.19
N PRO A 60 10.85 9.49 7.63
CA PRO A 60 11.72 8.33 7.83
C PRO A 60 12.12 8.16 9.32
N CYS A 61 12.15 6.91 9.80
CA CYS A 61 12.26 6.54 11.23
C CYS A 61 13.58 6.92 11.95
N TYR A 62 14.53 7.58 11.29
CA TYR A 62 15.92 7.72 11.78
C TYR A 62 16.30 9.14 12.17
N PRO A 63 17.04 9.36 13.29
CA PRO A 63 17.61 8.38 14.23
C PRO A 63 16.79 8.15 15.53
N ASN A 64 15.64 8.80 15.69
CA ASN A 64 14.80 8.69 16.88
C ASN A 64 13.43 8.07 16.51
N TYR A 65 13.21 6.82 16.90
CA TYR A 65 11.90 6.16 16.87
C TYR A 65 10.96 6.86 17.86
N THR A 66 10.35 7.97 17.47
CA THR A 66 9.37 8.67 18.31
C THR A 66 7.99 8.78 17.68
N PHE A 67 7.73 8.10 16.54
CA PHE A 67 6.45 8.20 15.85
C PHE A 67 5.85 6.82 15.52
N PRO A 68 4.57 6.58 15.85
CA PRO A 68 3.86 5.33 15.53
C PRO A 68 3.52 5.16 14.04
N HIS A 69 3.94 6.08 13.16
CA HIS A 69 3.65 6.12 11.72
C HIS A 69 4.91 6.45 10.90
N CYS A 70 6.01 5.72 11.11
CA CYS A 70 7.27 6.03 10.43
C CYS A 70 7.51 5.09 9.23
N ASN A 71 7.91 5.64 8.08
CA ASN A 71 8.12 4.91 6.84
C ASN A 71 9.62 4.62 6.61
N TRP A 72 10.12 3.50 7.12
CA TRP A 72 11.54 3.14 6.97
C TRP A 72 11.89 2.53 5.60
N ASN A 73 10.94 1.90 4.89
CA ASN A 73 11.17 1.32 3.57
C ASN A 73 10.04 1.60 2.56
N PRO A 74 9.82 2.87 2.16
CA PRO A 74 8.74 3.22 1.24
C PRO A 74 8.94 2.69 -0.19
N ARG A 75 10.11 2.13 -0.51
CA ARG A 75 10.44 1.57 -1.84
C ARG A 75 10.67 0.06 -1.81
N GLY A 76 10.24 -0.63 -0.76
CA GLY A 76 10.40 -2.08 -0.68
C GLY A 76 9.63 -2.81 -1.78
N GLY A 77 10.28 -3.79 -2.42
CA GLY A 77 9.72 -4.60 -3.49
C GLY A 77 8.73 -5.69 -3.04
N GLY A 78 8.52 -5.85 -1.73
CA GLY A 78 7.78 -6.95 -1.12
C GLY A 78 8.57 -8.25 -1.03
N ASP A 79 9.88 -8.24 -1.31
CA ASP A 79 10.70 -9.45 -1.39
C ASP A 79 10.93 -10.06 0.00
N PHE A 80 10.75 -11.38 0.08
CA PHE A 80 11.16 -12.19 1.22
C PHE A 80 12.13 -13.29 0.77
N ARG A 81 13.28 -13.41 1.46
CA ARG A 81 14.27 -14.46 1.17
C ARG A 81 14.90 -14.99 2.45
N LEU A 82 15.25 -16.27 2.46
CA LEU A 82 16.27 -16.79 3.37
C LEU A 82 17.64 -16.52 2.73
N PHE A 83 18.56 -15.89 3.44
CA PHE A 83 19.80 -15.39 2.88
C PHE A 83 21.01 -15.87 3.67
N ASN A 84 22.01 -16.42 2.97
CA ASN A 84 23.21 -17.01 3.58
C ASN A 84 22.89 -18.02 4.70
N CYS A 85 21.80 -18.78 4.55
CA CYS A 85 21.44 -19.83 5.49
C CYS A 85 22.20 -21.11 5.18
N SER A 86 22.65 -21.81 6.22
CA SER A 86 23.31 -23.11 6.10
C SER A 86 22.77 -24.10 7.12
N VAL A 87 22.84 -25.39 6.80
CA VAL A 87 22.54 -26.47 7.76
C VAL A 87 23.59 -26.43 8.87
N THR A 88 23.15 -26.33 10.12
CA THR A 88 24.04 -26.20 11.29
C THR A 88 24.18 -27.49 12.08
N LYS A 89 23.12 -28.31 12.11
CA LYS A 89 23.08 -29.59 12.84
C LYS A 89 22.07 -30.51 12.19
N VAL A 90 22.28 -31.83 12.32
CA VAL A 90 21.28 -32.82 11.95
C VAL A 90 21.05 -33.82 13.07
N CYS A 91 19.86 -34.41 13.07
CA CYS A 91 19.44 -35.48 13.96
C CYS A 91 18.88 -36.62 13.12
N TYR A 92 19.50 -37.80 13.25
CA TYR A 92 19.07 -39.01 12.55
C TYR A 92 17.74 -39.51 13.11
N LYS A 93 17.12 -40.48 12.41
CA LYS A 93 15.90 -41.16 12.84
C LYS A 93 16.02 -41.79 14.25
N SER A 94 17.23 -42.14 14.67
CA SER A 94 17.51 -42.65 16.03
C SER A 94 17.51 -41.56 17.12
N GLY A 95 17.13 -40.31 16.80
CA GLY A 95 17.22 -39.16 17.69
C GLY A 95 18.65 -38.71 18.03
N LYS A 96 19.68 -39.36 17.47
CA LYS A 96 21.08 -38.96 17.69
C LYS A 96 21.42 -37.79 16.79
N CYS A 97 21.90 -36.71 17.38
CA CYS A 97 22.30 -35.53 16.63
C CYS A 97 23.81 -35.39 16.46
N THR A 98 24.23 -34.74 15.39
CA THR A 98 25.64 -34.49 15.07
C THR A 98 25.80 -33.25 14.19
N THR A 99 26.98 -32.64 14.30
CA THR A 99 27.48 -31.58 13.41
C THR A 99 28.47 -32.12 12.36
N ASN A 100 28.76 -33.43 12.37
CA ASN A 100 29.77 -34.06 11.51
C ASN A 100 29.19 -34.71 10.24
N ASP A 101 27.88 -34.54 9.97
CA ASP A 101 27.26 -35.10 8.76
C ASP A 101 27.66 -34.27 7.52
N PRO A 102 27.91 -34.88 6.34
CA PRO A 102 28.28 -34.16 5.11
C PRO A 102 27.28 -33.12 4.60
N ILE A 103 26.05 -33.12 5.11
CA ILE A 103 25.05 -32.09 4.80
C ILE A 103 25.22 -30.83 5.66
N VAL A 104 25.88 -30.91 6.82
CA VAL A 104 26.17 -29.76 7.68
C VAL A 104 27.12 -28.82 6.96
N GLY A 105 26.82 -27.52 7.01
CA GLY A 105 27.52 -26.47 6.27
C GLY A 105 27.00 -26.22 4.85
N ARG A 106 26.14 -27.09 4.29
CA ARG A 106 25.53 -26.84 2.98
C ARG A 106 24.50 -25.72 3.04
N GLY A 107 24.41 -24.94 1.96
CA GLY A 107 23.46 -23.83 1.85
C GLY A 107 22.01 -24.29 1.79
N ILE A 108 21.11 -23.47 2.34
CA ILE A 108 19.66 -23.59 2.12
C ILE A 108 19.35 -22.99 0.74
N THR A 109 18.74 -23.77 -0.15
CA THR A 109 18.47 -23.41 -1.56
C THR A 109 17.03 -22.96 -1.80
N GLY A 110 16.75 -22.45 -3.00
CA GLY A 110 15.44 -21.88 -3.36
C GLY A 110 15.26 -20.42 -2.94
N SER A 111 16.29 -19.82 -2.35
CA SER A 111 16.28 -18.41 -1.96
C SER A 111 17.24 -17.52 -2.75
N ASN A 112 18.14 -18.10 -3.56
CA ASN A 112 19.13 -17.36 -4.35
C ASN A 112 18.99 -17.57 -5.87
N ASP A 113 18.44 -18.70 -6.31
CA ASP A 113 18.34 -19.14 -7.70
C ASP A 113 16.92 -19.08 -8.28
N THR A 114 15.94 -18.66 -7.48
CA THR A 114 14.57 -18.39 -7.91
C THR A 114 14.17 -16.93 -7.66
N VAL A 115 13.02 -16.53 -8.21
CA VAL A 115 12.39 -15.25 -7.85
C VAL A 115 12.12 -15.24 -6.35
N ALA A 116 12.28 -14.07 -5.70
CA ALA A 116 12.01 -13.91 -4.28
C ALA A 116 10.56 -14.25 -3.96
N ALA A 117 10.32 -14.78 -2.76
CA ALA A 117 8.97 -14.88 -2.24
C ALA A 117 8.40 -13.47 -2.00
N LYS A 118 7.09 -13.36 -1.83
CA LYS A 118 6.43 -12.10 -1.45
C LYS A 118 5.84 -12.21 -0.06
N MET A 119 6.19 -11.26 0.82
CA MET A 119 5.50 -11.08 2.10
C MET A 119 4.35 -10.10 1.89
N VAL A 120 3.14 -10.53 2.22
CA VAL A 120 1.91 -9.80 1.89
C VAL A 120 0.94 -9.87 3.07
N ASP A 121 0.46 -8.72 3.50
CA ASP A 121 -0.56 -8.62 4.54
C ASP A 121 -1.97 -8.89 3.99
N LEU A 122 -2.89 -9.26 4.88
CA LEU A 122 -4.30 -9.34 4.53
C LEU A 122 -4.96 -7.96 4.51
N ASP A 123 -4.58 -7.12 5.46
CA ASP A 123 -5.21 -5.82 5.73
C ASP A 123 -4.24 -4.92 6.53
N PRO A 124 -4.12 -3.62 6.19
CA PRO A 124 -3.17 -2.72 6.85
C PRO A 124 -3.40 -2.55 8.35
N TYR A 125 -4.63 -2.74 8.85
CA TYR A 125 -4.87 -2.63 10.30
C TYR A 125 -4.29 -3.82 11.07
N TYR A 126 -4.27 -5.03 10.50
CA TYR A 126 -3.94 -6.27 11.21
C TYR A 126 -2.68 -6.97 10.66
N GLN A 127 -1.72 -6.20 10.17
CA GLN A 127 -0.45 -6.72 9.60
C GLN A 127 0.29 -7.70 10.55
N MET A 128 0.36 -7.41 11.86
CA MET A 128 1.12 -8.23 12.82
C MET A 128 0.64 -9.70 12.98
N TYR A 129 -0.57 -10.04 12.52
CA TYR A 129 -1.12 -11.39 12.66
C TYR A 129 -1.54 -12.02 11.33
N THR A 130 -1.42 -11.27 10.23
CA THR A 130 -1.98 -11.67 8.93
C THR A 130 -0.98 -11.64 7.78
N SER A 131 0.30 -11.35 8.03
CA SER A 131 1.35 -11.45 7.03
C SER A 131 1.56 -12.89 6.57
N GLN A 132 1.45 -13.11 5.25
CA GLN A 132 1.62 -14.41 4.61
C GLN A 132 2.82 -14.41 3.67
N LEU A 133 3.49 -15.57 3.55
CA LEU A 133 4.60 -15.77 2.63
C LEU A 133 4.15 -16.52 1.38
N TRP A 134 4.26 -15.87 0.23
CA TRP A 134 3.80 -16.36 -1.07
C TRP A 134 4.97 -16.73 -1.97
N GLY A 135 4.94 -17.93 -2.57
CA GLY A 135 5.95 -18.37 -3.54
C GLY A 135 7.31 -18.73 -2.96
N LEU A 136 7.43 -18.91 -1.64
CA LEU A 136 8.68 -19.30 -0.99
C LEU A 136 9.08 -20.73 -1.35
N VAL A 137 10.32 -20.91 -1.79
CA VAL A 137 10.92 -22.20 -2.09
C VAL A 137 12.09 -22.42 -1.13
N VAL A 138 12.14 -23.60 -0.50
CA VAL A 138 13.17 -23.94 0.48
C VAL A 138 13.71 -25.33 0.18
N GLY A 139 15.03 -25.48 0.27
CA GLY A 139 15.71 -26.74 0.04
C GLY A 139 17.08 -26.78 0.69
N VAL A 140 17.84 -27.82 0.39
CA VAL A 140 19.25 -27.95 0.80
C VAL A 140 20.09 -28.27 -0.42
N GLU A 141 21.23 -27.58 -0.55
CA GLU A 141 22.12 -27.65 -1.70
C GLU A 141 22.54 -29.08 -2.05
N GLY A 142 22.23 -29.47 -3.29
CA GLY A 142 22.52 -30.81 -3.81
C GLY A 142 21.76 -31.93 -3.10
N ALA A 143 20.67 -31.65 -2.38
CA ALA A 143 19.86 -32.66 -1.68
C ALA A 143 18.39 -32.65 -2.12
N PHE A 144 17.64 -31.59 -1.83
CA PHE A 144 16.23 -31.47 -2.17
C PHE A 144 15.77 -30.02 -2.26
N GLN A 145 14.58 -29.80 -2.83
CA GLN A 145 13.90 -28.50 -2.87
C GLN A 145 12.39 -28.72 -2.81
N GLY A 146 11.65 -27.88 -2.07
CA GLY A 146 10.20 -27.93 -1.96
C GLY A 146 9.57 -26.54 -1.88
N THR A 147 8.28 -26.44 -2.19
CA THR A 147 7.52 -25.19 -2.13
C THR A 147 6.87 -25.05 -0.77
N PHE A 148 7.13 -23.95 -0.06
CA PHE A 148 6.46 -23.63 1.20
C PHE A 148 4.96 -23.45 0.95
N LYS A 149 4.12 -24.26 1.62
CA LYS A 149 2.67 -24.05 1.64
C LYS A 149 2.43 -22.68 2.30
N VAL A 150 1.76 -21.78 1.58
CA VAL A 150 1.41 -20.45 2.09
C VAL A 150 0.75 -20.60 3.45
N ASN A 151 1.25 -19.85 4.43
CA ASN A 151 0.70 -19.78 5.76
C ASN A 151 0.93 -18.37 6.33
N THR A 152 0.08 -17.98 7.27
CA THR A 152 0.23 -16.72 8.01
C THR A 152 1.32 -16.85 9.07
N VAL A 153 1.86 -15.70 9.50
CA VAL A 153 2.68 -15.64 10.71
C VAL A 153 1.90 -16.22 11.89
N MET A 154 2.51 -17.17 12.60
CA MET A 154 1.83 -17.92 13.65
C MET A 154 1.70 -17.10 14.93
N ASP A 155 2.73 -16.30 15.24
CA ASP A 155 2.68 -15.29 16.28
C ASP A 155 3.80 -14.25 16.12
N ILE A 156 3.62 -13.09 16.75
CA ILE A 156 4.63 -12.03 16.88
C ILE A 156 4.68 -11.58 18.33
N TRP A 157 5.88 -11.53 18.90
CA TRP A 157 6.09 -11.11 20.29
C TRP A 157 7.31 -10.22 20.43
N GLN A 158 7.29 -9.41 21.48
CA GLN A 158 8.45 -8.61 21.89
C GLN A 158 9.49 -9.53 22.52
N ARG A 159 10.57 -9.82 21.78
CA ARG A 159 11.63 -10.75 22.22
C ARG A 159 12.70 -10.04 23.06
N CYS A 160 13.11 -8.85 22.65
CA CYS A 160 13.99 -8.02 23.48
C CYS A 160 13.19 -7.21 24.50
N LYS A 161 13.58 -7.28 25.77
CA LYS A 161 12.87 -6.65 26.90
C LYS A 161 13.47 -5.32 27.36
N GLU A 162 14.58 -4.89 26.77
CA GLU A 162 15.24 -3.64 27.11
C GLU A 162 14.45 -2.42 26.62
N GLU A 163 14.56 -1.28 27.33
CA GLU A 163 13.84 -0.05 27.00
C GLU A 163 14.13 0.47 25.57
N LYS A 164 15.30 0.15 25.01
CA LYS A 164 15.72 0.55 23.66
C LYS A 164 15.18 -0.34 22.54
N CYS A 165 14.48 -1.42 22.86
CA CYS A 165 14.06 -2.46 21.92
C CYS A 165 12.67 -2.23 21.30
N LEU A 166 12.21 -1.00 21.20
CA LEU A 166 10.89 -0.70 20.61
C LEU A 166 10.85 -1.01 19.11
N GLY A 167 9.68 -1.44 18.60
CA GLY A 167 9.44 -1.68 17.18
C GLY A 167 9.84 -3.06 16.68
N ASP A 168 9.99 -3.22 15.36
CA ASP A 168 10.36 -4.50 14.75
C ASP A 168 11.79 -4.97 15.09
N PRO A 169 12.79 -4.12 15.42
CA PRO A 169 14.14 -4.62 15.75
C PRO A 169 14.19 -5.44 17.04
N GLY A 170 13.29 -5.16 17.99
CA GLY A 170 13.15 -5.92 19.23
C GLY A 170 12.08 -7.02 19.17
N SER A 171 11.33 -7.11 18.08
CA SER A 171 10.27 -8.08 17.89
C SER A 171 10.80 -9.37 17.25
N SER A 172 10.05 -10.45 17.43
CA SER A 172 10.29 -11.73 16.76
C SER A 172 8.98 -12.31 16.29
N GLY A 173 9.03 -13.08 15.20
CA GLY A 173 7.89 -13.79 14.65
C GLY A 173 8.31 -15.18 14.17
N TYR A 174 7.35 -16.08 14.01
CA TYR A 174 7.64 -17.41 13.46
C TYR A 174 6.59 -17.88 12.46
N TRP A 175 7.04 -18.69 11.50
CA TRP A 175 6.21 -19.45 10.60
C TRP A 175 6.40 -20.94 10.84
N SER A 176 5.31 -21.68 10.75
CA SER A 176 5.29 -23.14 10.74
C SER A 176 4.43 -23.57 9.55
N SER A 177 4.96 -24.45 8.71
CA SER A 177 4.25 -24.92 7.52
C SER A 177 4.85 -26.25 7.03
N VAL A 178 4.50 -26.60 5.80
CA VAL A 178 4.89 -27.82 5.11
C VAL A 178 5.52 -27.42 3.77
N LEU A 179 6.68 -27.98 3.47
CA LEU A 179 7.24 -27.97 2.13
C LEU A 179 6.51 -29.03 1.31
N LYS A 180 5.79 -28.62 0.27
CA LYS A 180 5.09 -29.49 -0.69
C LYS A 180 5.91 -29.72 -1.94
N SER A 181 5.54 -30.75 -2.70
CA SER A 181 6.14 -31.08 -4.00
C SER A 181 7.66 -31.21 -3.93
N VAL A 182 8.14 -31.87 -2.87
CA VAL A 182 9.57 -32.00 -2.59
C VAL A 182 10.24 -32.81 -3.71
N THR A 183 11.17 -32.15 -4.40
CA THR A 183 11.98 -32.73 -5.47
C THR A 183 13.36 -33.06 -4.93
N TRP A 184 13.76 -34.33 -5.06
CA TRP A 184 15.07 -34.83 -4.60
C TRP A 184 16.12 -34.68 -5.71
N LEU A 185 17.16 -33.87 -5.46
CA LEU A 185 18.15 -33.44 -6.46
C LEU A 185 19.31 -34.45 -6.64
N ASN A 186 19.54 -35.31 -5.64
CA ASN A 186 20.48 -36.42 -5.77
C ASN A 186 19.86 -37.56 -6.58
N LYS A 187 20.29 -37.70 -7.85
CA LYS A 187 20.10 -38.90 -8.68
C LYS A 187 21.04 -40.03 -8.23
N GLY A 188 20.90 -40.49 -7.00
CA GLY A 188 21.48 -41.78 -6.61
C GLY A 188 20.73 -42.89 -7.35
N ASP A 189 21.45 -43.78 -8.03
CA ASP A 189 20.88 -44.92 -8.75
C ASP A 189 20.11 -45.83 -7.78
N PRO A 190 18.79 -46.01 -7.91
CA PRO A 190 18.00 -46.88 -7.03
C PRO A 190 18.41 -48.36 -7.12
N LYS A 191 19.28 -48.74 -8.08
CA LYS A 191 19.73 -50.12 -8.29
C LYS A 191 21.08 -50.48 -7.72
N SER A 192 21.74 -49.60 -6.96
CA SER A 192 22.93 -49.97 -6.17
C SER A 192 22.54 -50.80 -4.93
N THR A 193 22.00 -51.99 -5.17
CA THR A 193 21.90 -53.04 -4.16
C THR A 193 23.30 -53.59 -3.89
N GLN A 194 23.61 -53.86 -2.61
CA GLN A 194 24.73 -54.68 -2.12
C GLN A 194 26.12 -54.02 -1.89
N SER A 195 26.16 -52.89 -1.18
CA SER A 195 27.27 -52.70 -0.23
C SER A 195 26.75 -52.11 1.08
N LYS A 196 27.28 -52.59 2.21
CA LYS A 196 26.94 -52.19 3.58
C LYS A 196 27.24 -50.70 3.86
N LYS A 197 26.56 -49.77 3.20
CA LYS A 197 26.62 -48.34 3.54
C LYS A 197 25.53 -48.03 4.56
N VAL A 198 25.94 -47.44 5.68
CA VAL A 198 25.03 -46.88 6.68
C VAL A 198 24.21 -45.77 5.98
N PRO A 199 22.87 -45.75 6.12
CA PRO A 199 22.03 -44.71 5.49
C PRO A 199 22.45 -43.32 5.95
N THR A 200 22.67 -42.41 5.01
CA THR A 200 22.97 -41.00 5.32
C THR A 200 21.76 -40.30 5.91
N PHE A 201 21.94 -39.10 6.50
CA PHE A 201 20.81 -38.30 6.99
C PHE A 201 19.77 -38.05 5.88
N ILE A 202 20.23 -37.71 4.67
CA ILE A 202 19.36 -37.46 3.52
C ILE A 202 18.62 -38.72 3.08
N ASP A 203 19.25 -39.91 3.15
CA ASP A 203 18.55 -41.16 2.83
C ASP A 203 17.38 -41.40 3.79
N GLN A 204 17.58 -41.10 5.08
CA GLN A 204 16.54 -41.24 6.09
C GLN A 204 15.42 -40.21 5.90
N LEU A 205 15.76 -38.96 5.55
CA LEU A 205 14.78 -37.90 5.31
C LEU A 205 13.98 -38.16 4.03
N LYS A 206 14.63 -38.74 3.02
CA LYS A 206 14.01 -39.12 1.74
C LYS A 206 13.08 -40.31 1.88
N TYR A 207 13.44 -41.28 2.71
CA TYR A 207 12.69 -42.52 2.92
C TYR A 207 12.30 -42.69 4.38
N PRO A 208 11.40 -41.82 4.92
CA PRO A 208 11.09 -41.82 6.36
C PRO A 208 10.53 -43.16 6.83
N HIS A 209 9.83 -43.91 5.97
CA HIS A 209 9.27 -45.22 6.27
C HIS A 209 10.16 -46.42 5.86
N GLY A 210 11.38 -46.18 5.36
CA GLY A 210 12.31 -47.25 4.97
C GLY A 210 11.93 -48.05 3.72
N GLY A 211 10.94 -47.57 2.93
CA GLY A 211 10.48 -48.17 1.67
C GLY A 211 11.05 -47.49 0.41
N ALA A 212 10.48 -47.80 -0.76
CA ALA A 212 10.88 -47.18 -2.04
C ALA A 212 10.24 -45.80 -2.30
N ASP A 213 9.22 -45.44 -1.52
CA ASP A 213 8.48 -44.20 -1.69
C ASP A 213 9.25 -43.03 -1.07
N THR A 214 9.49 -42.00 -1.89
CA THR A 214 10.15 -40.79 -1.44
C THR A 214 9.17 -39.87 -0.71
N ALA A 215 9.63 -39.17 0.32
CA ALA A 215 8.85 -38.13 0.96
C ALA A 215 8.51 -37.01 -0.05
N GLU A 216 7.21 -36.75 -0.20
CA GLU A 216 6.66 -35.68 -1.05
C GLU A 216 6.45 -34.37 -0.28
N SER A 217 6.47 -34.46 1.05
CA SER A 217 6.28 -33.34 1.97
C SER A 217 7.23 -33.42 3.15
N LEU A 218 7.64 -32.26 3.67
CA LEU A 218 8.49 -32.11 4.86
C LEU A 218 7.92 -31.00 5.75
N TYR A 219 8.03 -31.13 7.07
CA TYR A 219 7.69 -30.03 7.97
C TYR A 219 8.80 -28.98 7.93
N ILE A 220 8.40 -27.71 8.06
CA ILE A 220 9.33 -26.59 8.20
C ILE A 220 8.81 -25.60 9.23
N LYS A 221 9.68 -25.22 10.16
CA LYS A 221 9.43 -24.12 11.10
C LYS A 221 10.66 -23.23 11.15
N PHE A 222 10.46 -21.92 11.14
CA PHE A 222 11.53 -20.97 11.38
C PHE A 222 11.04 -19.74 12.12
N THR A 223 11.95 -19.16 12.88
CA THR A 223 11.77 -17.99 13.72
C THR A 223 12.71 -16.89 13.21
N VAL A 224 12.19 -15.68 13.11
CA VAL A 224 12.92 -14.49 12.69
C VAL A 224 12.99 -13.45 13.80
N ASP A 225 14.09 -12.72 13.89
CA ASP A 225 14.27 -11.60 14.81
C ASP A 225 15.33 -10.60 14.30
N MET A 226 15.54 -9.53 15.04
CA MET A 226 16.57 -8.52 14.77
C MET A 226 16.42 -7.85 13.40
N MET A 227 15.21 -7.48 13.02
CA MET A 227 15.00 -6.73 11.79
C MET A 227 15.79 -5.41 11.84
N ASN A 228 16.66 -5.20 10.86
CA ASN A 228 17.38 -3.96 10.72
C ASN A 228 16.65 -3.03 9.75
N GLU A 229 15.95 -2.08 10.32
CA GLU A 229 15.18 -1.11 9.56
C GLU A 229 16.02 0.09 9.09
N ASP A 230 17.30 0.25 9.49
CA ASP A 230 18.11 1.46 9.21
C ASP A 230 18.73 1.46 7.81
N PRO A 231 18.24 2.28 6.87
CA PRO A 231 18.69 2.30 5.47
C PRO A 231 20.12 2.80 5.30
N ARG A 232 20.74 3.34 6.34
CA ARG A 232 22.14 3.78 6.32
C ARG A 232 23.12 2.64 6.59
N THR A 233 22.62 1.48 7.01
CA THR A 233 23.45 0.33 7.35
C THR A 233 23.55 -0.66 6.19
N PRO A 234 24.65 -1.41 6.06
CA PRO A 234 24.81 -2.39 4.99
C PRO A 234 23.85 -3.59 5.09
N ASN A 235 23.26 -3.81 6.27
CA ASN A 235 22.33 -4.90 6.54
C ASN A 235 20.86 -4.42 6.57
N PHE A 236 20.55 -3.28 5.95
CA PHE A 236 19.18 -2.78 5.85
C PHE A 236 18.23 -3.84 5.26
N ALA A 237 17.04 -3.95 5.86
CA ALA A 237 15.99 -4.93 5.54
C ALA A 237 16.35 -6.40 5.80
N TYR A 238 17.50 -6.66 6.44
CA TYR A 238 17.88 -8.00 6.90
C TYR A 238 17.64 -8.17 8.40
N GLY A 239 17.30 -9.39 8.80
CA GLY A 239 17.37 -9.85 10.19
C GLY A 239 17.89 -11.28 10.28
N ARG A 240 17.90 -11.86 11.47
CA ARG A 240 18.35 -13.23 11.71
C ARG A 240 17.19 -14.22 11.55
N VAL A 241 17.50 -15.40 11.01
CA VAL A 241 16.57 -16.54 10.94
C VAL A 241 17.22 -17.79 11.52
N ILE A 242 16.42 -18.54 12.27
CA ILE A 242 16.76 -19.87 12.80
C ILE A 242 15.59 -20.81 12.54
N GLY A 243 15.84 -22.05 12.15
CA GLY A 243 14.75 -22.97 11.84
C GLY A 243 15.16 -24.42 11.73
N SER A 244 14.17 -25.25 11.44
CA SER A 244 14.35 -26.68 11.23
C SER A 244 13.46 -27.22 10.12
N ILE A 245 13.92 -28.30 9.49
CA ILE A 245 13.17 -29.09 8.52
C ILE A 245 13.20 -30.54 8.98
N SER A 246 12.05 -31.22 9.00
CA SER A 246 11.91 -32.58 9.51
C SER A 246 11.01 -33.43 8.62
N SER A 247 11.11 -34.75 8.80
CA SER A 247 10.26 -35.71 8.11
C SER A 247 8.79 -35.58 8.51
N VAL A 248 7.92 -35.94 7.57
CA VAL A 248 6.51 -36.21 7.85
C VAL A 248 6.37 -37.72 8.01
N ASP A 249 6.32 -38.17 9.26
CA ASP A 249 6.20 -39.59 9.59
C ASP A 249 4.74 -40.05 9.64
N ASN A 250 3.77 -39.14 9.76
CA ASN A 250 2.35 -39.49 9.71
C ASN A 250 1.62 -38.71 8.62
N LYS A 251 1.43 -39.36 7.46
CA LYS A 251 0.73 -38.77 6.31
C LYS A 251 -0.73 -38.43 6.61
N GLU A 252 -1.43 -39.27 7.39
CA GLU A 252 -2.82 -39.03 7.76
C GLU A 252 -2.95 -37.77 8.64
N SER A 253 -2.08 -37.62 9.65
CA SER A 253 -2.01 -36.40 10.46
C SER A 253 -1.73 -35.16 9.62
N LEU A 254 -0.83 -35.25 8.63
CA LEU A 254 -0.55 -34.16 7.70
C LEU A 254 -1.77 -33.80 6.84
N GLU A 255 -2.48 -34.79 6.30
CA GLU A 255 -3.70 -34.60 5.49
C GLU A 255 -4.82 -33.93 6.31
N LEU A 256 -4.89 -34.24 7.61
CA LEU A 256 -5.78 -33.61 8.57
C LEU A 256 -5.33 -32.21 9.01
N GLY A 257 -4.10 -31.80 8.68
CA GLY A 257 -3.55 -30.47 8.98
C GLY A 257 -2.85 -30.34 10.33
N PHE A 258 -2.51 -31.45 11.01
CA PHE A 258 -1.80 -31.35 12.28
C PHE A 258 -0.38 -30.78 12.11
N PRO A 259 0.04 -29.82 12.96
CA PRO A 259 1.40 -29.33 12.98
C PRO A 259 2.37 -30.40 13.49
N GLU A 260 3.66 -30.22 13.22
CA GLU A 260 4.73 -31.04 13.78
C GLU A 260 4.67 -31.13 15.31
N PHE A 261 4.48 -30.00 15.98
CA PHE A 261 4.43 -29.91 17.43
C PHE A 261 3.00 -29.98 17.93
N THR A 262 2.68 -31.03 18.69
CA THR A 262 1.32 -31.32 19.16
C THR A 262 1.08 -30.95 20.63
N ARG A 263 2.06 -30.36 21.30
CA ARG A 263 1.94 -29.85 22.67
C ARG A 263 2.53 -28.44 22.75
N MET A 264 2.09 -27.68 23.74
CA MET A 264 2.52 -26.29 23.94
C MET A 264 2.86 -26.02 25.39
N LEU A 265 4.04 -25.44 25.63
CA LEU A 265 4.42 -24.82 26.89
C LEU A 265 4.13 -23.33 26.83
N TRP A 266 3.45 -22.79 27.83
CA TRP A 266 2.94 -21.42 27.80
C TRP A 266 3.67 -20.52 28.80
N GLY A 267 4.37 -19.49 28.33
CA GLY A 267 4.98 -18.46 29.20
C GLY A 267 3.96 -17.62 29.97
N GLN A 268 2.91 -17.13 29.29
CA GLN A 268 1.79 -16.44 29.95
C GLN A 268 0.87 -17.41 30.75
N GLY A 269 1.10 -18.72 30.66
CA GLY A 269 0.26 -19.77 31.24
C GLY A 269 0.53 -20.06 32.71
N ILE A 270 1.58 -19.50 33.33
CA ILE A 270 1.85 -19.70 34.77
C ILE A 270 0.69 -19.22 35.64
N ILE A 271 -0.05 -18.20 35.18
CA ILE A 271 -1.25 -17.63 35.81
C ILE A 271 -2.37 -18.69 35.96
N SER A 272 -2.40 -19.67 35.06
CA SER A 272 -3.49 -20.66 34.92
C SER A 272 -3.07 -22.07 35.34
N ALA A 273 -1.83 -22.48 35.04
CA ALA A 273 -1.32 -23.79 35.43
C ALA A 273 -1.10 -23.90 36.96
N LEU A 274 -0.89 -22.76 37.63
CA LEU A 274 -0.71 -22.62 39.08
C LEU A 274 -1.86 -21.82 39.72
N VAL A 275 -3.12 -22.20 39.42
CA VAL A 275 -4.33 -21.58 39.98
C VAL A 275 -4.16 -21.27 41.47
N GLY A 276 -4.28 -19.99 41.84
CA GLY A 276 -4.19 -19.52 43.23
C GLY A 276 -2.84 -18.95 43.67
N HIS A 277 -1.85 -18.84 42.77
CA HIS A 277 -0.53 -18.28 43.09
C HIS A 277 -0.24 -16.95 42.38
N GLN A 278 0.63 -16.13 42.99
CA GLN A 278 1.08 -14.85 42.43
C GLN A 278 1.93 -15.06 41.17
N VAL A 279 1.69 -14.22 40.16
CA VAL A 279 2.48 -14.16 38.93
C VAL A 279 3.58 -13.14 39.10
N LEU A 280 4.84 -13.58 39.01
CA LEU A 280 6.00 -12.73 39.19
C LEU A 280 6.40 -12.05 37.86
N PRO A 281 6.90 -10.80 37.87
CA PRO A 281 7.28 -10.07 36.65
C PRO A 281 8.24 -10.83 35.74
N GLU A 282 9.22 -11.53 36.32
CA GLU A 282 10.27 -12.30 35.64
C GLU A 282 9.70 -13.44 34.79
N MET A 283 8.50 -13.94 35.12
CA MET A 283 7.81 -14.96 34.34
C MET A 283 7.36 -14.44 32.97
N LYS A 284 7.16 -13.12 32.82
CA LYS A 284 6.69 -12.48 31.58
C LYS A 284 7.80 -12.30 30.55
N ASP A 285 9.04 -12.59 30.91
CA ASP A 285 10.17 -12.51 30.00
C ASP A 285 10.15 -13.63 28.96
N TYR A 286 9.50 -14.75 29.29
CA TYR A 286 9.39 -15.93 28.44
C TYR A 286 8.07 -15.94 27.66
N TYR A 287 8.15 -16.27 26.38
CA TYR A 287 6.97 -16.48 25.53
C TYR A 287 6.64 -17.98 25.39
N HIS A 288 5.80 -18.39 24.46
CA HIS A 288 5.37 -19.80 24.32
C HIS A 288 6.41 -20.67 23.62
N ALA A 289 6.45 -21.97 23.92
CA ALA A 289 7.39 -22.93 23.32
C ALA A 289 6.64 -24.21 22.89
N PRO A 290 6.55 -24.51 21.58
CA PRO A 290 5.96 -25.75 21.11
C PRO A 290 6.89 -26.93 21.42
N PHE A 291 6.31 -28.10 21.71
CA PHE A 291 7.08 -29.30 22.02
C PHE A 291 6.33 -30.59 21.66
N TYR A 292 7.04 -31.71 21.66
CA TYR A 292 6.46 -33.04 21.60
C TYR A 292 7.32 -34.05 22.38
N MET A 293 6.75 -35.23 22.62
CA MET A 293 7.43 -36.36 23.22
C MET A 293 7.66 -37.40 22.12
N ASP A 294 8.91 -37.82 21.95
CA ASP A 294 9.31 -38.88 21.05
C ASP A 294 9.35 -40.21 21.82
N ASP A 295 8.25 -40.95 21.74
CA ASP A 295 8.10 -42.26 22.38
C ASP A 295 9.02 -43.33 21.74
N VAL A 296 9.49 -43.12 20.50
CA VAL A 296 10.34 -44.10 19.78
C VAL A 296 11.77 -44.05 20.29
N ASN A 297 12.29 -42.84 20.50
CA ASN A 297 13.67 -42.64 20.97
C ASN A 297 13.76 -42.29 22.46
N ASN A 298 12.63 -42.27 23.18
CA ASN A 298 12.51 -41.79 24.57
C ASN A 298 13.11 -40.40 24.76
N LYS A 299 12.66 -39.42 23.96
CA LYS A 299 13.17 -38.03 24.02
C LYS A 299 12.07 -37.00 24.19
N VAL A 300 12.37 -35.88 24.85
CA VAL A 300 11.55 -34.67 24.80
C VAL A 300 12.20 -33.68 23.84
N VAL A 301 11.42 -33.15 22.91
CA VAL A 301 11.87 -32.14 21.95
C VAL A 301 11.11 -30.84 22.19
N VAL A 302 11.80 -29.81 22.64
CA VAL A 302 11.24 -28.49 22.96
C VAL A 302 11.85 -27.44 22.06
N ASP A 303 11.03 -26.66 21.37
CA ASP A 303 11.50 -25.53 20.58
C ASP A 303 11.37 -24.23 21.39
N LEU A 304 12.50 -23.79 21.94
CA LEU A 304 12.61 -22.56 22.73
C LEU A 304 12.95 -21.33 21.88
N SER A 305 13.07 -21.45 20.55
CA SER A 305 13.32 -20.30 19.66
C SER A 305 12.24 -19.23 19.78
N ASN A 306 11.01 -19.65 20.10
CA ASN A 306 9.86 -18.79 20.28
C ASN A 306 9.83 -18.10 21.65
N SER A 307 10.63 -18.54 22.62
CA SER A 307 10.38 -18.20 24.03
C SER A 307 11.47 -17.35 24.67
N LEU A 308 12.75 -17.65 24.39
CA LEU A 308 13.86 -17.06 25.14
C LEU A 308 14.13 -15.61 24.73
N PRO A 309 14.28 -14.69 25.70
CA PRO A 309 14.58 -13.29 25.44
C PRO A 309 16.01 -13.11 24.91
N THR A 310 16.19 -12.07 24.10
CA THR A 310 17.49 -11.68 23.53
C THR A 310 17.77 -10.22 23.81
N HIS A 311 19.04 -9.86 23.92
CA HIS A 311 19.52 -8.49 23.79
C HIS A 311 19.30 -7.99 22.35
N LEU A 312 19.34 -6.67 22.12
CA LEU A 312 19.14 -6.08 20.79
C LEU A 312 20.19 -6.54 19.76
N ASN A 313 21.39 -6.89 20.22
CA ASN A 313 22.46 -7.46 19.40
C ASN A 313 22.24 -8.94 19.05
N GLY A 314 21.13 -9.56 19.50
CA GLY A 314 20.78 -10.94 19.21
C GLY A 314 21.27 -11.98 20.20
N THR A 315 22.16 -11.63 21.13
CA THR A 315 22.66 -12.59 22.14
C THR A 315 21.56 -12.93 23.13
N LEU A 316 21.50 -14.17 23.60
CA LEU A 316 20.52 -14.58 24.60
C LEU A 316 20.75 -13.84 25.92
N VAL A 317 19.66 -13.51 26.62
CA VAL A 317 19.75 -13.00 27.99
C VAL A 317 19.98 -14.20 28.92
N ASP A 318 21.08 -14.20 29.66
CA ASP A 318 21.38 -15.23 30.64
C ASP A 318 20.50 -15.05 31.88
N HIS A 319 19.52 -15.94 32.03
CA HIS A 319 18.66 -16.04 33.20
C HIS A 319 19.04 -17.25 34.07
N GLY A 320 20.29 -17.70 34.07
CA GLY A 320 20.76 -18.81 34.89
C GLY A 320 20.25 -20.18 34.41
N ASN A 321 20.32 -21.19 35.29
CA ASN A 321 20.06 -22.58 34.91
C ASN A 321 18.56 -22.84 34.73
N LEU A 322 18.18 -23.32 33.54
CA LEU A 322 16.84 -23.80 33.25
C LEU A 322 16.82 -25.34 33.28
N PHE A 323 15.74 -25.92 33.78
CA PHE A 323 15.54 -27.37 33.87
C PHE A 323 14.16 -27.76 33.35
N LEU A 324 14.07 -28.92 32.69
CA LEU A 324 12.82 -29.51 32.23
C LEU A 324 12.36 -30.58 33.21
N LEU A 325 11.11 -30.46 33.66
CA LEU A 325 10.49 -31.33 34.64
C LEU A 325 9.29 -32.09 34.07
N LEU A 326 9.12 -33.34 34.50
CA LEU A 326 7.93 -34.17 34.29
C LEU A 326 7.12 -34.23 35.59
N ILE A 327 5.92 -33.67 35.56
CA ILE A 327 5.03 -33.57 36.72
C ILE A 327 3.91 -34.60 36.60
N TYR A 328 4.00 -35.67 37.40
CA TYR A 328 2.98 -36.73 37.48
C TYR A 328 1.87 -36.42 38.49
N SER A 329 2.20 -35.69 39.57
CA SER A 329 1.23 -35.24 40.57
C SER A 329 1.55 -33.83 41.03
N LYS A 330 0.55 -32.94 41.06
CA LYS A 330 0.69 -31.59 41.62
C LYS A 330 1.12 -31.59 43.09
N SER A 331 0.82 -32.65 43.85
CA SER A 331 1.23 -32.75 45.25
C SER A 331 2.75 -32.86 45.45
N SER A 332 3.50 -33.18 44.40
CA SER A 332 4.97 -33.18 44.42
C SER A 332 5.58 -31.77 44.49
N LEU A 333 4.81 -30.73 44.14
CA LEU A 333 5.29 -29.35 44.07
C LEU A 333 4.81 -28.56 45.31
N HIS A 334 5.74 -28.05 46.11
CA HIS A 334 5.43 -27.14 47.22
C HIS A 334 5.49 -25.69 46.76
N ILE A 335 4.39 -25.18 46.22
CA ILE A 335 4.33 -23.84 45.63
C ILE A 335 3.85 -22.82 46.67
N LYS A 336 4.63 -21.74 46.84
CA LYS A 336 4.28 -20.62 47.72
C LYS A 336 4.84 -19.32 47.14
N ASP A 337 4.03 -18.26 47.15
CA ASP A 337 4.41 -16.94 46.63
C ASP A 337 4.92 -16.99 45.18
N GLY A 338 4.32 -17.84 44.33
CA GLY A 338 4.71 -18.01 42.93
C GLY A 338 5.97 -18.87 42.69
N MET A 339 6.58 -19.40 43.74
CA MET A 339 7.85 -20.14 43.69
C MET A 339 7.70 -21.57 44.18
N ILE A 340 8.44 -22.50 43.58
CA ILE A 340 8.55 -23.89 44.05
C ILE A 340 9.62 -23.95 45.15
N LYS A 341 9.20 -24.26 46.38
CA LYS A 341 10.05 -24.18 47.59
C LYS A 341 10.90 -25.42 47.84
N ASN A 342 10.47 -26.59 47.36
CA ASN A 342 11.20 -27.85 47.43
C ASN A 342 12.05 -28.12 46.17
N CYS A 343 12.54 -27.06 45.51
CA CYS A 343 13.30 -27.13 44.26
C CYS A 343 14.54 -28.03 44.36
N GLY A 344 15.26 -28.00 45.50
CA GLY A 344 16.42 -28.87 45.70
C GLY A 344 16.08 -30.36 45.65
N ASP A 345 14.93 -30.76 46.18
CA ASP A 345 14.48 -32.16 46.15
C ASP A 345 14.06 -32.54 44.72
N ILE A 346 13.31 -31.66 44.06
CA ILE A 346 12.83 -31.84 42.67
C ILE A 346 13.98 -31.98 41.67
N LEU A 347 14.99 -31.10 41.75
CA LEU A 347 16.12 -31.14 40.81
C LEU A 347 17.04 -32.35 41.02
N ASN A 348 17.01 -32.97 42.20
CA ASN A 348 17.77 -34.18 42.50
C ASN A 348 16.99 -35.48 42.21
N ASP A 349 15.70 -35.40 41.92
CA ASP A 349 14.87 -36.55 41.61
C ASP A 349 14.91 -36.86 40.10
N PRO A 350 15.57 -37.94 39.66
CA PRO A 350 15.67 -38.28 38.23
C PRO A 350 14.33 -38.74 37.62
N SER A 351 13.32 -39.04 38.45
CA SER A 351 11.97 -39.33 37.94
C SER A 351 11.18 -38.08 37.58
N ILE A 352 11.61 -36.91 38.07
CA ILE A 352 10.98 -35.61 37.81
C ILE A 352 11.86 -34.74 36.92
N ASN A 353 13.15 -34.61 37.23
CA ASN A 353 14.08 -33.77 36.48
C ASN A 353 14.67 -34.52 35.28
N VAL A 354 14.25 -34.14 34.07
CA VAL A 354 14.76 -34.70 32.82
C VAL A 354 16.19 -34.21 32.54
N GLY A 355 16.50 -32.97 32.93
CA GLY A 355 17.83 -32.42 32.78
C GLY A 355 17.87 -30.91 32.62
N ALA A 356 19.10 -30.39 32.67
CA ALA A 356 19.39 -28.98 32.42
C ALA A 356 19.25 -28.64 30.93
N ILE A 357 18.76 -27.44 30.66
CA ILE A 357 18.66 -26.85 29.33
C ILE A 357 19.92 -26.02 29.10
N GLY A 358 20.82 -26.48 28.23
CA GLY A 358 22.08 -25.81 27.92
C GLY A 358 21.94 -24.67 26.91
N TYR A 359 21.19 -23.61 27.24
CA TYR A 359 20.93 -22.49 26.32
C TYR A 359 21.93 -21.33 26.41
N THR A 360 22.81 -21.32 27.42
CA THR A 360 23.66 -20.16 27.76
C THR A 360 24.94 -20.05 26.94
N THR A 361 25.22 -20.97 26.03
CA THR A 361 26.35 -20.83 25.10
C THR A 361 25.96 -19.91 23.95
N ASP A 362 26.80 -18.93 23.63
CA ASP A 362 26.51 -17.87 22.64
C ASP A 362 26.04 -18.41 21.26
N ASP A 363 26.57 -19.54 20.82
CA ASP A 363 26.27 -20.13 19.51
C ASP A 363 25.07 -21.09 19.51
N TRP A 364 24.50 -21.47 20.67
CA TRP A 364 23.46 -22.50 20.76
C TRP A 364 22.23 -22.15 19.94
N LEU A 365 21.77 -20.90 19.99
CA LEU A 365 20.58 -20.50 19.24
C LEU A 365 20.76 -20.67 17.72
N LEU A 366 21.97 -20.38 17.21
CA LEU A 366 22.31 -20.53 15.79
C LEU A 366 22.56 -22.01 15.43
N GLN A 367 23.30 -22.72 16.26
CA GLN A 367 23.69 -24.11 16.01
C GLN A 367 22.53 -25.09 16.17
N ASP A 368 21.70 -24.90 17.18
CA ASP A 368 20.60 -25.81 17.56
C ASP A 368 19.23 -25.30 17.12
N ALA A 369 19.15 -24.14 16.46
CA ALA A 369 17.90 -23.48 16.09
C ALA A 369 16.95 -23.22 17.27
N GLY A 370 17.49 -23.15 18.50
CA GLY A 370 16.71 -23.03 19.73
C GLY A 370 15.99 -24.32 20.16
N ILE A 371 16.27 -25.46 19.52
CA ILE A 371 15.62 -26.75 19.81
C ILE A 371 16.45 -27.52 20.83
N VAL A 372 15.80 -27.89 21.93
CA VAL A 372 16.34 -28.73 23.00
C VAL A 372 15.86 -30.15 22.82
N ILE A 373 16.77 -31.11 22.90
CA ILE A 373 16.47 -32.54 22.81
C ILE A 373 17.08 -33.22 24.05
N LEU A 374 16.24 -33.73 24.94
CA LEU A 374 16.67 -34.40 26.18
C LEU A 374 16.22 -35.86 26.18
N ASP A 375 17.08 -36.73 26.72
CA ASP A 375 16.77 -38.15 26.97
C ASP A 375 15.83 -38.30 28.17
N MET A 376 14.91 -39.27 28.08
CA MET A 376 14.03 -39.66 29.17
C MET A 376 14.39 -41.06 29.65
N ASP A 377 14.51 -41.22 30.96
CA ASP A 377 14.89 -42.50 31.60
C ASP A 377 13.71 -43.44 31.87
N MET A 378 12.47 -43.06 31.52
CA MET A 378 11.24 -43.81 31.89
C MET A 378 10.31 -44.10 30.71
N ALA A 379 9.69 -45.29 30.72
CA ALA A 379 8.65 -45.70 29.78
C ALA A 379 7.33 -44.95 30.05
N MET A 380 6.73 -44.39 29.01
CA MET A 380 5.59 -43.46 29.11
C MET A 380 4.22 -44.16 29.06
N GLU A 381 3.73 -44.59 30.22
CA GLU A 381 2.32 -45.00 30.36
C GLU A 381 1.42 -43.86 30.91
N GLU A 382 1.95 -42.95 31.75
CA GLU A 382 1.12 -41.99 32.52
C GLU A 382 1.04 -40.54 31.95
N ARG A 383 1.77 -40.20 30.87
CA ARG A 383 1.71 -38.89 30.18
C ARG A 383 1.75 -37.65 31.13
N PRO A 384 2.92 -37.31 31.68
CA PRO A 384 3.06 -36.22 32.64
C PRO A 384 2.88 -34.83 32.00
N VAL A 385 2.52 -33.85 32.84
CA VAL A 385 2.57 -32.42 32.52
C VAL A 385 4.03 -31.98 32.46
N VAL A 386 4.40 -31.25 31.41
CA VAL A 386 5.78 -30.74 31.26
C VAL A 386 5.89 -29.30 31.79
N MET A 387 6.98 -29.03 32.50
CA MET A 387 7.27 -27.71 33.05
C MET A 387 8.75 -27.35 32.84
N VAL A 388 9.02 -26.10 32.51
CA VAL A 388 10.38 -25.53 32.56
C VAL A 388 10.47 -24.61 33.76
N VAL A 389 11.52 -24.82 34.57
CA VAL A 389 11.81 -24.02 35.75
C VAL A 389 13.19 -23.40 35.66
N LYS A 390 13.33 -22.21 36.25
CA LYS A 390 14.61 -21.54 36.50
C LYS A 390 15.03 -21.80 37.94
N GLU A 391 16.26 -22.25 38.14
CA GLU A 391 16.86 -22.38 39.47
C GLU A 391 17.18 -21.00 40.04
N GLU A 392 16.73 -20.72 41.26
CA GLU A 392 16.98 -19.46 41.97
C GLU A 392 17.87 -19.69 43.20
N ALA A 393 18.74 -18.71 43.46
CA ALA A 393 19.59 -18.75 44.64
C ALA A 393 18.74 -18.75 45.93
N PRO A 394 19.17 -19.45 47.00
CA PRO A 394 18.45 -19.42 48.27
C PRO A 394 18.33 -17.98 48.79
N PRO A 395 17.15 -17.54 49.26
CA PRO A 395 16.95 -16.18 49.75
C PRO A 395 17.72 -15.87 51.05
N CYS A 396 18.30 -16.89 51.69
CA CYS A 396 19.16 -16.77 52.86
C CYS A 396 20.10 -17.99 52.98
N GLN A 397 21.16 -17.88 53.78
CA GLN A 397 22.18 -18.93 53.93
C GLN A 397 21.65 -20.24 54.54
N SER A 398 20.53 -20.18 55.28
CA SER A 398 19.85 -21.35 55.88
C SER A 398 18.59 -21.77 55.13
N CYS A 399 18.27 -21.12 54.00
CA CYS A 399 17.06 -21.37 53.24
C CYS A 399 17.29 -22.49 52.21
N GLN A 400 16.24 -23.26 51.89
CA GLN A 400 16.28 -24.21 50.78
C GLN A 400 16.30 -23.46 49.43
N LYS A 401 16.89 -24.10 48.41
CA LYS A 401 16.83 -23.63 47.02
C LYS A 401 15.38 -23.50 46.55
N GLN A 402 15.12 -22.56 45.66
CA GLN A 402 13.79 -22.34 45.08
C GLN A 402 13.86 -22.35 43.57
N CYS A 403 12.76 -22.69 42.92
CA CYS A 403 12.66 -22.72 41.46
C CYS A 403 11.52 -21.78 41.04
N LEU A 404 11.78 -20.94 40.04
CA LEU A 404 10.79 -20.12 39.38
C LEU A 404 10.22 -20.90 38.18
N PRO A 405 8.93 -21.26 38.15
CA PRO A 405 8.31 -21.81 36.95
C PRO A 405 8.29 -20.73 35.86
N VAL A 406 8.78 -21.03 34.66
CA VAL A 406 8.89 -20.08 33.53
C VAL A 406 8.06 -20.50 32.32
N LEU A 407 7.87 -21.80 32.10
CA LEU A 407 6.97 -22.31 31.07
C LEU A 407 6.21 -23.51 31.62
N VAL A 408 4.90 -23.57 31.37
CA VAL A 408 4.07 -24.68 31.87
C VAL A 408 3.09 -25.12 30.79
N GLU A 409 2.94 -26.42 30.62
CA GLU A 409 1.88 -27.00 29.82
C GLU A 409 0.52 -26.85 30.52
N HIS A 410 -0.56 -26.88 29.74
CA HIS A 410 -1.91 -27.00 30.29
C HIS A 410 -2.03 -28.21 31.25
N PRO A 411 -2.73 -28.10 32.39
CA PRO A 411 -2.89 -29.22 33.34
C PRO A 411 -3.52 -30.49 32.74
N GLU A 412 -4.40 -30.32 31.75
CA GLU A 412 -5.02 -31.40 30.96
C GLU A 412 -4.23 -31.74 29.67
N GLY A 413 -3.04 -31.18 29.51
CA GLY A 413 -2.23 -31.32 28.30
C GLY A 413 -2.87 -30.75 27.03
N LEU A 414 -3.94 -29.96 27.18
CA LEU A 414 -4.74 -29.43 26.09
C LEU A 414 -3.98 -28.40 25.26
N TYR A 415 -3.95 -28.59 23.96
CA TYR A 415 -3.46 -27.64 22.96
C TYR A 415 -4.46 -27.56 21.80
N ILE A 416 -4.84 -26.33 21.45
CA ILE A 416 -5.78 -26.03 20.38
C ILE A 416 -5.11 -25.06 19.42
N GLY A 417 -5.28 -25.31 18.12
CA GLY A 417 -4.75 -24.46 17.06
C GLY A 417 -5.50 -24.63 15.76
N ALA A 418 -5.19 -23.78 14.78
CA ALA A 418 -5.66 -23.96 13.42
C ALA A 418 -4.87 -25.11 12.75
N ALA A 419 -5.58 -26.08 12.16
CA ALA A 419 -4.98 -27.17 11.39
C ALA A 419 -4.62 -26.74 9.95
N GLU A 420 -5.22 -25.65 9.48
CA GLU A 420 -4.97 -25.10 8.15
C GLU A 420 -4.71 -23.60 8.24
N ASP A 421 -4.98 -22.87 7.16
CA ASP A 421 -4.93 -21.42 7.16
C ASP A 421 -6.03 -20.86 8.08
N ARG A 422 -5.73 -19.75 8.73
CA ARG A 422 -6.66 -18.99 9.59
C ARG A 422 -6.90 -17.58 9.05
N VAL A 423 -6.46 -17.32 7.82
CA VAL A 423 -6.60 -16.06 7.11
C VAL A 423 -7.28 -16.34 5.77
N PHE A 424 -8.36 -15.63 5.48
CA PHE A 424 -9.21 -15.87 4.31
C PHE A 424 -9.44 -14.59 3.51
N ARG A 425 -9.32 -14.67 2.18
CA ARG A 425 -9.73 -13.63 1.22
C ARG A 425 -10.98 -14.11 0.50
N ILE A 426 -12.09 -13.36 0.60
CA ILE A 426 -13.40 -13.79 0.11
C ILE A 426 -13.99 -12.69 -0.79
N PRO A 427 -14.43 -13.00 -2.03
CA PRO A 427 -14.36 -14.29 -2.71
C PRO A 427 -12.92 -14.80 -2.91
N LYS A 428 -12.76 -16.13 -2.99
CA LYS A 428 -11.45 -16.78 -3.05
C LYS A 428 -10.72 -16.45 -4.36
N PRO A 429 -9.43 -16.07 -4.31
CA PRO A 429 -8.60 -15.93 -5.50
C PRO A 429 -8.22 -17.29 -6.10
N ILE A 430 -7.87 -17.31 -7.39
CA ILE A 430 -7.51 -18.53 -8.13
C ILE A 430 -6.14 -19.06 -7.67
N THR A 431 -6.11 -20.32 -7.23
CA THR A 431 -4.90 -21.03 -6.80
C THR A 431 -4.33 -21.94 -7.90
N LYS A 432 -3.06 -22.38 -7.81
CA LYS A 432 -2.43 -23.31 -8.78
C LYS A 432 -3.20 -24.63 -8.98
N THR A 433 -3.97 -25.05 -7.97
CA THR A 433 -4.68 -26.34 -7.94
C THR A 433 -6.16 -26.24 -8.24
N GLU A 434 -6.75 -25.04 -8.20
CA GLU A 434 -8.17 -24.82 -8.44
C GLU A 434 -8.39 -24.22 -9.83
N SER A 435 -8.49 -25.09 -10.84
CA SER A 435 -9.00 -24.71 -12.17
C SER A 435 -10.53 -24.78 -12.29
N SER A 436 -11.21 -25.18 -11.22
CA SER A 436 -12.66 -25.29 -11.13
C SER A 436 -13.08 -24.90 -9.72
N VAL A 437 -13.74 -23.74 -9.59
CA VAL A 437 -14.54 -23.47 -8.40
C VAL A 437 -15.68 -24.50 -8.46
N GLU A 438 -15.79 -25.37 -7.46
CA GLU A 438 -17.07 -26.03 -7.19
C GLU A 438 -17.99 -24.93 -6.67
N GLU A 439 -18.62 -24.22 -7.62
CA GLU A 439 -19.83 -23.46 -7.34
C GLU A 439 -20.85 -24.52 -6.94
N ASP A 440 -21.31 -24.46 -5.69
CA ASP A 440 -22.44 -25.26 -5.24
C ASP A 440 -23.66 -24.68 -5.97
N ASP A 441 -23.91 -25.17 -7.19
CA ASP A 441 -24.84 -24.66 -8.23
C ASP A 441 -26.30 -24.46 -7.74
N GLU A 442 -26.61 -24.84 -6.50
CA GLU A 442 -27.93 -24.73 -5.89
C GLU A 442 -28.04 -23.63 -4.81
N THR A 443 -26.97 -22.88 -4.46
CA THR A 443 -27.05 -21.82 -3.43
C THR A 443 -26.37 -20.50 -3.82
N ASP A 444 -27.04 -19.36 -3.59
CA ASP A 444 -26.49 -17.99 -3.77
C ASP A 444 -25.38 -17.63 -2.75
N LYS A 445 -24.66 -18.62 -2.20
CA LYS A 445 -23.70 -18.47 -1.09
C LYS A 445 -22.32 -19.03 -1.42
N VAL A 446 -21.28 -18.34 -0.97
CA VAL A 446 -19.90 -18.83 -0.93
C VAL A 446 -19.58 -19.30 0.48
N SER A 447 -19.01 -20.51 0.59
CA SER A 447 -18.63 -21.13 1.87
C SER A 447 -17.11 -21.31 1.98
N TRP A 448 -16.58 -21.17 3.19
CA TRP A 448 -15.23 -21.60 3.54
C TRP A 448 -15.22 -22.12 4.98
N SER A 449 -14.14 -22.79 5.38
CA SER A 449 -14.05 -23.36 6.71
C SER A 449 -12.70 -23.13 7.38
N LEU A 450 -12.75 -22.96 8.69
CA LEU A 450 -11.60 -23.05 9.58
C LEU A 450 -11.61 -24.44 10.22
N LYS A 451 -10.53 -25.20 10.01
CA LYS A 451 -10.31 -26.46 10.74
C LYS A 451 -9.50 -26.19 11.99
N ILE A 452 -10.03 -26.60 13.13
CA ILE A 452 -9.37 -26.50 14.43
C ILE A 452 -9.01 -27.90 14.87
N PHE A 453 -7.77 -28.08 15.30
CA PHE A 453 -7.36 -29.30 15.98
C PHE A 453 -7.34 -29.08 17.49
N ALA A 454 -7.61 -30.15 18.23
CA ALA A 454 -7.34 -30.24 19.65
C ALA A 454 -6.53 -31.49 19.96
N THR A 455 -5.50 -31.34 20.78
CA THR A 455 -4.72 -32.43 21.35
C THR A 455 -4.67 -32.33 22.86
N ALA A 456 -4.62 -33.47 23.55
CA ALA A 456 -4.41 -33.59 24.98
C ALA A 456 -3.18 -34.48 25.22
N PHE A 457 -2.15 -33.92 25.85
CA PHE A 457 -0.86 -34.59 26.05
C PHE A 457 -0.27 -35.12 24.73
N GLY A 458 -0.48 -34.40 23.63
CA GLY A 458 -0.02 -34.76 22.28
C GLY A 458 -0.84 -35.84 21.57
N LYS A 459 -1.90 -36.37 22.19
CA LYS A 459 -2.91 -37.24 21.53
C LYS A 459 -4.10 -36.43 21.06
N VAL A 460 -4.77 -36.91 20.03
CA VAL A 460 -6.07 -36.40 19.58
C VAL A 460 -7.04 -36.22 20.76
N ALA A 461 -7.62 -35.04 20.92
CA ALA A 461 -8.61 -34.74 21.97
C ALA A 461 -10.01 -34.60 21.38
N THR A 462 -10.87 -35.59 21.68
CA THR A 462 -12.27 -35.65 21.26
C THR A 462 -13.19 -35.01 22.29
N GLY A 463 -14.29 -34.40 21.84
CA GLY A 463 -15.31 -33.84 22.73
C GLY A 463 -14.94 -32.49 23.35
N VAL A 464 -13.88 -31.82 22.86
CA VAL A 464 -13.46 -30.51 23.35
C VAL A 464 -14.42 -29.45 22.82
N GLU A 465 -15.13 -28.77 23.71
CA GLU A 465 -16.11 -27.73 23.36
C GLU A 465 -15.45 -26.35 23.26
N PHE A 466 -15.79 -25.58 22.23
CA PHE A 466 -15.39 -24.17 22.11
C PHE A 466 -16.47 -23.30 21.48
N ASN A 467 -16.43 -22.02 21.83
CA ASN A 467 -17.31 -20.98 21.31
C ASN A 467 -16.56 -20.15 20.27
N VAL A 468 -17.23 -19.86 19.16
CA VAL A 468 -16.76 -18.93 18.12
C VAL A 468 -17.60 -17.67 18.20
N SER A 469 -16.97 -16.50 18.21
CA SER A 469 -17.68 -15.22 18.22
C SER A 469 -16.95 -14.14 17.45
N LEU A 470 -17.73 -13.22 16.85
CA LEU A 470 -17.20 -12.05 16.17
C LEU A 470 -16.53 -11.08 17.18
N ARG A 471 -15.27 -10.74 16.95
CA ARG A 471 -14.51 -9.78 17.76
C ARG A 471 -14.85 -8.36 17.32
N MET A 472 -15.46 -7.60 18.23
CA MET A 472 -15.53 -6.14 18.10
C MET A 472 -14.31 -5.49 18.72
N ASP A 473 -13.61 -4.66 17.95
CA ASP A 473 -12.50 -3.84 18.45
C ASP A 473 -12.99 -2.40 18.66
N PRO A 474 -13.14 -1.93 19.92
CA PRO A 474 -13.64 -0.59 20.19
C PRO A 474 -12.71 0.53 19.68
N ASN A 475 -11.43 0.23 19.46
CA ASN A 475 -10.44 1.19 18.95
C ASN A 475 -10.41 1.25 17.42
N ARG A 476 -11.06 0.31 16.73
CA ARG A 476 -11.11 0.22 15.26
C ARG A 476 -12.55 0.12 14.78
N LYS A 477 -13.32 1.20 15.04
CA LYS A 477 -14.79 1.27 14.93
C LYS A 477 -15.40 0.91 13.57
N ALA A 478 -14.60 0.93 12.50
CA ALA A 478 -15.02 0.57 11.14
C ALA A 478 -14.73 -0.90 10.77
N ILE A 479 -14.16 -1.71 11.69
CA ILE A 479 -13.88 -3.14 11.44
C ILE A 479 -15.07 -4.00 11.88
N CYS A 480 -15.31 -5.13 11.21
CA CYS A 480 -16.39 -6.10 11.49
C CYS A 480 -17.83 -5.60 11.27
N LYS A 481 -18.06 -4.57 10.44
CA LYS A 481 -19.41 -4.05 10.13
C LYS A 481 -19.80 -4.19 8.66
N PRO A 482 -21.05 -4.58 8.36
CA PRO A 482 -22.10 -4.97 9.29
C PRO A 482 -21.83 -6.37 9.87
N GLU A 483 -22.30 -6.60 11.09
CA GLU A 483 -21.96 -7.81 11.87
C GLU A 483 -22.48 -9.11 11.23
N ASN A 484 -23.54 -9.00 10.43
CA ASN A 484 -24.25 -10.09 9.77
C ASN A 484 -23.77 -10.37 8.33
N ALA A 485 -22.65 -9.79 7.89
CA ALA A 485 -22.11 -10.02 6.55
C ALA A 485 -21.57 -11.45 6.35
N ILE A 486 -21.17 -12.11 7.44
CA ILE A 486 -20.67 -13.48 7.44
C ILE A 486 -21.49 -14.29 8.44
N ASP A 487 -22.12 -15.34 7.92
CA ASP A 487 -22.88 -16.30 8.70
C ASP A 487 -21.95 -17.42 9.20
N VAL A 488 -21.89 -17.60 10.52
CA VAL A 488 -21.26 -18.76 11.16
C VAL A 488 -22.29 -19.90 11.16
N VAL A 489 -22.08 -20.92 10.34
CA VAL A 489 -23.01 -22.04 10.19
C VAL A 489 -22.85 -22.96 11.40
N SER A 490 -23.88 -23.05 12.25
CA SER A 490 -23.94 -23.99 13.36
C SER A 490 -25.08 -25.00 13.17
N ASP A 491 -24.92 -26.19 13.75
CA ASP A 491 -25.94 -27.24 13.72
C ASP A 491 -27.15 -26.93 14.62
N SER A 492 -27.13 -25.79 15.33
CA SER A 492 -28.17 -25.40 16.28
C SER A 492 -29.10 -24.34 15.67
N PRO A 493 -30.38 -24.66 15.36
CA PRO A 493 -31.29 -23.81 14.59
C PRO A 493 -31.70 -22.47 15.24
N ASN A 494 -31.21 -22.16 16.46
CA ASN A 494 -31.60 -20.98 17.25
C ASN A 494 -30.41 -20.06 17.65
N GLN A 495 -29.22 -20.22 17.09
CA GLN A 495 -28.06 -19.36 17.42
C GLN A 495 -27.98 -18.10 16.54
N GLN A 496 -27.46 -17.01 17.12
CA GLN A 496 -27.17 -15.77 16.39
C GLN A 496 -26.08 -16.02 15.33
N LYS A 497 -26.24 -15.45 14.13
CA LYS A 497 -25.32 -15.60 12.97
C LYS A 497 -23.84 -15.32 13.26
N THR A 498 -23.54 -14.59 14.34
CA THR A 498 -22.19 -14.19 14.76
C THR A 498 -21.55 -15.11 15.80
N HIS A 499 -22.28 -16.15 16.24
CA HIS A 499 -21.86 -17.05 17.32
C HIS A 499 -22.11 -18.52 16.97
N GLY A 500 -21.18 -19.40 17.32
CA GLY A 500 -21.34 -20.84 17.16
C GLY A 500 -20.71 -21.61 18.31
N LYS A 501 -21.32 -22.73 18.71
CA LYS A 501 -20.70 -23.70 19.63
C LYS A 501 -20.29 -24.94 18.82
N TYR A 502 -19.06 -25.38 19.00
CA TYR A 502 -18.48 -26.52 18.29
C TYR A 502 -17.82 -27.48 19.26
N THR A 503 -17.69 -28.72 18.82
CA THR A 503 -17.08 -29.80 19.58
C THR A 503 -16.18 -30.61 18.65
N THR A 504 -15.00 -30.98 19.12
CA THR A 504 -14.09 -31.82 18.32
C THR A 504 -14.62 -33.25 18.15
N ASP A 505 -14.45 -33.79 16.96
CA ASP A 505 -14.87 -35.14 16.57
C ASP A 505 -13.89 -36.24 17.05
N SER A 506 -14.11 -37.48 16.59
CA SER A 506 -13.23 -38.62 16.90
C SER A 506 -11.80 -38.48 16.37
N GLN A 507 -11.56 -37.57 15.42
CA GLN A 507 -10.24 -37.21 14.90
C GLN A 507 -9.67 -35.96 15.60
N GLY A 508 -10.37 -35.43 16.63
CA GLY A 508 -9.98 -34.25 17.39
C GLY A 508 -10.02 -32.98 16.56
N LEU A 509 -10.82 -32.99 15.49
CA LEU A 509 -11.03 -31.85 14.62
C LEU A 509 -12.40 -31.25 14.84
N ALA A 510 -12.50 -29.95 14.65
CA ALA A 510 -13.79 -29.28 14.51
C ALA A 510 -13.72 -28.31 13.33
N VAL A 511 -14.73 -28.38 12.48
CA VAL A 511 -14.81 -27.62 11.24
C VAL A 511 -15.83 -26.51 11.42
N ILE A 512 -15.36 -25.27 11.51
CA ILE A 512 -16.21 -24.09 11.57
C ILE A 512 -16.48 -23.65 10.14
N LYS A 513 -17.73 -23.72 9.69
CA LYS A 513 -18.13 -23.28 8.35
C LYS A 513 -18.65 -21.84 8.41
N PHE A 514 -18.11 -21.01 7.53
CA PHE A 514 -18.53 -19.62 7.32
C PHE A 514 -19.19 -19.49 5.95
N GLN A 515 -20.18 -18.61 5.85
CA GLN A 515 -20.91 -18.37 4.60
C GLN A 515 -21.17 -16.88 4.38
N THR A 516 -21.16 -16.46 3.13
CA THR A 516 -21.55 -15.10 2.69
C THR A 516 -22.16 -15.18 1.28
N ASP A 517 -22.65 -14.07 0.75
CA ASP A 517 -23.21 -14.02 -0.61
C ASP A 517 -22.12 -14.20 -1.68
N VAL A 518 -22.44 -14.80 -2.82
CA VAL A 518 -21.46 -15.10 -3.91
C VAL A 518 -20.70 -13.85 -4.38
N GLY A 519 -21.37 -12.70 -4.38
CA GLY A 519 -20.77 -11.43 -4.76
C GLY A 519 -19.79 -10.84 -3.74
N GLY A 520 -19.76 -11.33 -2.50
CA GLY A 520 -19.09 -10.66 -1.38
C GLY A 520 -19.97 -9.59 -0.73
N LEU A 521 -19.34 -8.62 -0.06
CA LEU A 521 -20.03 -7.57 0.70
C LEU A 521 -20.68 -6.54 -0.21
N ASP A 522 -21.97 -6.26 -0.06
CA ASP A 522 -22.61 -5.12 -0.72
C ASP A 522 -22.17 -3.80 -0.08
N CYS A 523 -21.05 -3.26 -0.57
CA CYS A 523 -20.50 -2.00 -0.09
C CYS A 523 -21.30 -0.77 -0.52
N SER A 524 -22.37 -0.91 -1.31
CA SER A 524 -23.28 0.19 -1.64
C SER A 524 -24.28 0.49 -0.52
N ASP A 525 -24.55 -0.49 0.35
CA ASP A 525 -25.48 -0.36 1.47
C ASP A 525 -24.98 0.72 2.47
N PRO A 526 -25.80 1.76 2.78
CA PRO A 526 -25.47 2.80 3.75
C PRO A 526 -25.16 2.30 5.16
N GLY A 527 -25.63 1.09 5.51
CA GLY A 527 -25.36 0.43 6.79
C GLY A 527 -23.95 -0.16 6.90
N VAL A 528 -23.19 -0.19 5.80
CA VAL A 528 -21.80 -0.62 5.80
C VAL A 528 -20.92 0.60 6.04
N ASP A 529 -20.35 0.66 7.24
CA ASP A 529 -19.31 1.62 7.68
C ASP A 529 -17.99 1.30 6.96
N ILE A 530 -18.00 1.35 5.62
CA ILE A 530 -16.82 1.02 4.85
C ILE A 530 -15.74 2.05 5.11
N ARG A 531 -14.51 1.59 5.04
CA ARG A 531 -13.28 2.40 5.05
C ARG A 531 -13.15 3.22 3.76
N ARG A 532 -14.24 3.88 3.36
CA ARG A 532 -14.51 4.65 2.14
C ARG A 532 -13.53 5.81 2.05
N GLU A 533 -13.36 6.52 3.18
CA GLU A 533 -12.41 7.63 3.32
C GLU A 533 -10.96 7.17 3.13
N GLN A 534 -10.61 5.94 3.48
CA GLN A 534 -9.30 5.35 3.20
C GLN A 534 -9.24 4.67 1.83
N GLN A 535 -10.38 4.59 1.14
CA GLN A 535 -10.59 3.88 -0.12
C GLN A 535 -10.15 2.40 -0.12
N ILE A 536 -10.01 1.75 1.04
CA ILE A 536 -9.61 0.33 1.12
C ILE A 536 -10.72 -0.56 0.58
N GLU A 537 -10.36 -1.58 -0.21
CA GLU A 537 -11.34 -2.46 -0.84
C GLU A 537 -11.84 -3.53 0.11
N GLY A 538 -13.10 -3.45 0.55
CA GLY A 538 -13.70 -4.47 1.40
C GLY A 538 -13.47 -4.27 2.89
N GLN A 539 -13.83 -5.29 3.67
CA GLN A 539 -13.91 -5.21 5.11
C GLN A 539 -13.27 -6.42 5.79
N LEU A 540 -12.51 -6.14 6.86
CA LEU A 540 -11.92 -7.18 7.69
C LEU A 540 -12.90 -7.63 8.79
N TYR A 541 -13.02 -8.93 8.97
CA TYR A 541 -13.78 -9.61 10.02
C TYR A 541 -12.85 -10.50 10.84
N VAL A 542 -12.93 -10.39 12.16
CA VAL A 542 -12.08 -11.16 13.09
C VAL A 542 -12.96 -11.99 13.99
N TYR A 543 -12.82 -13.32 13.95
CA TYR A 543 -13.54 -14.22 14.86
C TYR A 543 -12.56 -14.80 15.90
N ARG A 544 -13.01 -14.87 17.15
CA ARG A 544 -12.27 -15.54 18.23
C ARG A 544 -12.84 -16.94 18.44
N VAL A 545 -11.95 -17.86 18.73
CA VAL A 545 -12.26 -19.21 19.20
C VAL A 545 -11.86 -19.24 20.68
N ILE A 546 -12.85 -19.42 21.54
CA ILE A 546 -12.72 -19.29 23.00
C ILE A 546 -13.20 -20.59 23.65
N LEU A 547 -12.39 -21.17 24.52
CA LEU A 547 -12.85 -22.27 25.38
C LEU A 547 -13.82 -21.74 26.45
N PRO A 548 -14.92 -22.45 26.75
CA PRO A 548 -15.77 -22.15 27.90
C PRO A 548 -14.90 -22.15 29.16
N GLN A 549 -15.01 -21.11 29.99
CA GLN A 549 -14.21 -21.01 31.20
C GLN A 549 -14.61 -22.11 32.18
N GLU A 550 -13.67 -23.01 32.51
CA GLU A 550 -13.72 -23.71 33.79
C GLU A 550 -13.01 -22.86 34.86
N HIS A 551 -13.64 -22.68 36.02
CA HIS A 551 -13.05 -21.99 37.17
C HIS A 551 -12.56 -20.54 36.94
N GLY A 552 -13.09 -19.85 35.91
CA GLY A 552 -12.89 -18.41 35.69
C GLY A 552 -11.57 -18.02 35.02
N ILE A 553 -10.88 -18.97 34.37
CA ILE A 553 -9.60 -18.73 33.70
C ILE A 553 -9.73 -19.09 32.22
N ALA A 554 -9.60 -18.11 31.33
CA ALA A 554 -9.61 -18.33 29.88
C ALA A 554 -8.20 -18.75 29.43
N PHE A 555 -8.01 -20.02 29.12
CA PHE A 555 -6.74 -20.58 28.68
C PHE A 555 -6.99 -21.85 27.86
N PRO A 556 -6.31 -22.09 26.71
CA PRO A 556 -5.19 -21.34 26.12
C PRO A 556 -5.59 -19.96 25.54
N PRO A 557 -4.62 -19.12 25.12
CA PRO A 557 -4.89 -17.80 24.51
C PRO A 557 -5.90 -17.85 23.36
N ASP A 558 -6.67 -16.78 23.18
CA ASP A 558 -7.69 -16.63 22.13
C ASP A 558 -7.11 -16.93 20.73
N LEU A 559 -7.46 -18.07 20.13
CA LEU A 559 -7.19 -18.33 18.71
C LEU A 559 -8.07 -17.41 17.86
N GLN A 560 -7.47 -16.72 16.90
CA GLN A 560 -8.17 -15.77 16.03
C GLN A 560 -8.08 -16.21 14.57
N THR A 561 -9.17 -15.95 13.85
CA THR A 561 -9.25 -16.12 12.40
C THR A 561 -9.71 -14.82 11.76
N TYR A 562 -9.16 -14.54 10.58
CA TYR A 562 -9.31 -13.26 9.90
C TYR A 562 -9.89 -13.50 8.51
N THR A 563 -10.96 -12.80 8.18
CA THR A 563 -11.56 -12.84 6.85
C THR A 563 -11.58 -11.43 6.28
N HIS A 564 -10.87 -11.21 5.17
CA HIS A 564 -11.06 -10.03 4.35
C HIS A 564 -12.17 -10.32 3.33
N LEU A 565 -13.32 -9.70 3.54
CA LEU A 565 -14.48 -9.79 2.66
C LEU A 565 -14.48 -8.61 1.69
N TYR A 566 -14.23 -8.87 0.42
CA TYR A 566 -14.21 -7.87 -0.63
C TYR A 566 -15.60 -7.32 -0.93
N CYS A 567 -15.63 -6.06 -1.38
CA CYS A 567 -16.83 -5.47 -1.94
C CYS A 567 -17.25 -6.19 -3.23
N LYS A 568 -18.56 -6.43 -3.36
CA LYS A 568 -19.19 -6.87 -4.59
C LYS A 568 -18.89 -5.91 -5.73
N HIS A 569 -18.60 -6.46 -6.89
CA HIS A 569 -18.37 -5.71 -8.11
C HIS A 569 -19.17 -6.35 -9.24
N GLU A 570 -20.09 -5.58 -9.81
CA GLU A 570 -20.87 -5.99 -10.97
C GLU A 570 -20.06 -5.71 -12.23
N GLY A 571 -19.86 -6.76 -13.02
CA GLY A 571 -19.10 -6.65 -14.26
C GLY A 571 -19.83 -5.78 -15.29
N LYS A 572 -19.07 -5.02 -16.07
CA LYS A 572 -19.56 -4.25 -17.22
C LYS A 572 -19.20 -4.97 -18.52
N GLU A 573 -20.00 -4.76 -19.58
CA GLU A 573 -19.67 -5.24 -20.93
C GLU A 573 -18.38 -4.59 -21.46
N THR A 574 -18.19 -3.30 -21.16
CA THR A 574 -16.99 -2.55 -21.52
C THR A 574 -16.48 -1.75 -20.33
N TYR A 575 -15.16 -1.72 -20.18
CA TYR A 575 -14.46 -0.96 -19.14
C TYR A 575 -13.63 0.15 -19.80
N THR A 576 -13.41 1.23 -19.06
CA THR A 576 -12.66 2.41 -19.50
C THR A 576 -11.52 2.72 -18.54
N TRP A 577 -10.48 3.38 -19.03
CA TRP A 577 -9.36 3.78 -18.18
C TRP A 577 -9.80 4.70 -17.04
N VAL A 578 -10.50 5.80 -17.36
CA VAL A 578 -10.81 6.87 -16.39
C VAL A 578 -11.69 6.37 -15.25
N ASP A 579 -12.76 5.66 -15.57
CA ASP A 579 -13.78 5.30 -14.57
C ASP A 579 -13.45 4.02 -13.81
N ASP A 580 -12.81 3.06 -14.49
CA ASP A 580 -12.71 1.70 -13.97
C ASP A 580 -11.29 1.35 -13.53
N ILE A 581 -10.27 1.81 -14.26
CA ILE A 581 -8.89 1.33 -14.09
C ILE A 581 -8.01 2.33 -13.33
N TYR A 582 -8.10 3.62 -13.64
CA TYR A 582 -7.17 4.65 -13.21
C TYR A 582 -7.05 4.71 -11.69
N GLN A 583 -8.16 4.79 -10.96
CA GLN A 583 -8.11 4.89 -9.50
C GLN A 583 -7.39 3.71 -8.85
N LYS A 584 -7.56 2.50 -9.39
CA LYS A 584 -6.89 1.30 -8.88
C LYS A 584 -5.40 1.39 -9.16
N PHE A 585 -5.04 1.66 -10.41
CA PHE A 585 -3.65 1.72 -10.81
C PHE A 585 -2.89 2.88 -10.15
N GLN A 586 -3.52 4.04 -9.97
CA GLN A 586 -2.98 5.19 -9.24
C GLN A 586 -2.68 4.82 -7.78
N ARG A 587 -3.61 4.13 -7.10
CA ARG A 587 -3.37 3.67 -5.72
C ARG A 587 -2.14 2.77 -5.64
N TYR A 588 -1.99 1.84 -6.55
CA TYR A 588 -0.84 0.94 -6.55
C TYR A 588 0.46 1.62 -6.98
N ASP A 589 0.40 2.60 -7.89
CA ASP A 589 1.53 3.47 -8.21
C ASP A 589 2.02 4.25 -6.98
N ASN A 590 1.10 4.61 -6.08
CA ASN A 590 1.38 5.28 -4.82
C ASN A 590 1.98 4.33 -3.76
N LEU A 591 1.39 3.15 -3.57
CA LEU A 591 1.80 2.18 -2.53
C LEU A 591 3.10 1.44 -2.87
N PHE A 592 3.41 1.29 -4.16
CA PHE A 592 4.58 0.57 -4.67
C PHE A 592 5.42 1.44 -5.61
N PRO A 593 6.00 2.56 -5.11
CA PRO A 593 6.77 3.49 -5.93
C PRO A 593 8.05 2.86 -6.52
N VAL A 594 8.45 1.69 -6.01
CA VAL A 594 9.51 0.82 -6.59
C VAL A 594 9.26 0.48 -8.06
N MET A 595 8.01 0.52 -8.52
CA MET A 595 7.64 0.24 -9.92
C MET A 595 7.90 1.41 -10.87
N LYS A 596 7.89 2.66 -10.37
CA LYS A 596 7.96 3.88 -11.20
C LYS A 596 9.17 3.94 -12.15
N PRO A 597 10.38 3.43 -11.79
CA PRO A 597 11.50 3.36 -12.73
C PRO A 597 11.28 2.42 -13.94
N LEU A 598 10.39 1.42 -13.81
CA LEU A 598 10.03 0.51 -14.91
C LEU A 598 8.94 1.13 -15.78
N PHE A 599 7.84 1.53 -15.14
CA PHE A 599 6.74 2.28 -15.72
C PHE A 599 5.83 2.78 -14.59
N SER A 600 5.08 3.85 -14.84
CA SER A 600 4.02 4.28 -13.93
C SER A 600 2.72 3.55 -14.24
N LEU A 601 2.13 2.92 -13.23
CA LEU A 601 0.79 2.36 -13.30
C LEU A 601 -0.25 3.47 -13.44
N ALA A 602 0.01 4.67 -12.90
CA ALA A 602 -0.87 5.81 -13.06
C ALA A 602 -0.90 6.36 -14.49
N SER A 603 0.04 6.00 -15.37
CA SER A 603 0.11 6.53 -16.74
C SER A 603 -0.50 5.58 -17.75
N TYR A 604 -1.64 5.95 -18.34
CA TYR A 604 -2.25 5.17 -19.42
C TYR A 604 -1.26 4.87 -20.54
N LYS A 605 -0.57 5.91 -21.05
CA LYS A 605 0.36 5.80 -22.18
C LYS A 605 1.45 4.77 -21.92
N GLN A 606 1.90 4.63 -20.67
CA GLN A 606 2.91 3.63 -20.31
C GLN A 606 2.31 2.24 -20.14
N VAL A 607 1.12 2.14 -19.53
CA VAL A 607 0.39 0.89 -19.34
C VAL A 607 0.04 0.22 -20.67
N ILE A 608 -0.40 0.99 -21.67
CA ILE A 608 -0.83 0.44 -22.96
C ILE A 608 0.31 0.09 -23.92
N ARG A 609 1.56 0.46 -23.59
CA ARG A 609 2.73 0.05 -24.39
C ARG A 609 2.73 -1.46 -24.53
N SER A 610 2.96 -1.97 -25.74
CA SER A 610 2.83 -3.41 -26.02
C SER A 610 3.69 -4.29 -25.10
N SER A 611 4.86 -3.82 -24.67
CA SER A 611 5.71 -4.52 -23.70
C SER A 611 5.10 -4.54 -22.29
N THR A 612 4.72 -3.38 -21.77
CA THR A 612 4.14 -3.21 -20.43
C THR A 612 2.81 -3.94 -20.31
N LYS A 613 1.92 -3.76 -21.29
CA LYS A 613 0.64 -4.45 -21.40
C LYS A 613 0.79 -5.98 -21.30
N LYS A 614 1.76 -6.56 -22.01
CA LYS A 614 2.06 -8.00 -21.96
C LYS A 614 2.59 -8.44 -20.59
N GLN A 615 3.47 -7.65 -19.97
CA GLN A 615 4.00 -7.94 -18.64
C GLN A 615 2.89 -7.91 -17.58
N LEU A 616 2.05 -6.86 -17.59
CA LEU A 616 0.91 -6.75 -16.69
C LEU A 616 -0.06 -7.91 -16.88
N LEU A 617 -0.48 -8.20 -18.13
CA LEU A 617 -1.36 -9.34 -18.41
C LEU A 617 -0.78 -10.66 -17.90
N HIS A 618 0.52 -10.89 -18.08
CA HIS A 618 1.18 -12.08 -17.56
C HIS A 618 1.12 -12.15 -16.03
N SER A 619 1.56 -11.10 -15.33
CA SER A 619 1.59 -11.09 -13.86
C SER A 619 0.20 -11.10 -13.20
N LEU A 620 -0.84 -10.54 -13.83
CA LEU A 620 -2.21 -10.50 -13.30
C LEU A 620 -2.92 -11.86 -13.37
N VAL A 621 -2.56 -12.71 -14.32
CA VAL A 621 -3.25 -14.01 -14.57
C VAL A 621 -2.49 -15.21 -13.99
N LEU A 622 -1.28 -15.00 -13.48
CA LEU A 622 -0.56 -16.06 -12.77
C LEU A 622 -1.37 -16.52 -11.55
N PRO A 623 -1.27 -17.80 -11.15
CA PRO A 623 -1.83 -18.28 -9.90
C PRO A 623 -1.34 -17.46 -8.70
N ILE A 624 -2.17 -17.25 -7.67
CA ILE A 624 -1.83 -16.37 -6.54
C ILE A 624 -0.62 -16.87 -5.73
N GLU A 625 -0.30 -18.16 -5.77
CA GLU A 625 0.92 -18.75 -5.18
C GLU A 625 2.20 -18.49 -5.96
N ASP A 626 2.10 -17.97 -7.19
CA ASP A 626 3.28 -17.66 -7.97
C ASP A 626 4.01 -16.43 -7.42
N PRO A 627 5.34 -16.47 -7.23
CA PRO A 627 6.09 -15.31 -6.77
C PRO A 627 6.03 -14.13 -7.76
N ASN A 628 5.76 -14.38 -9.05
CA ASN A 628 5.59 -13.32 -10.07
C ASN A 628 4.13 -12.85 -10.22
N HIS A 629 3.18 -13.44 -9.49
CA HIS A 629 1.83 -12.91 -9.42
C HIS A 629 1.89 -11.50 -8.85
N MET A 630 1.25 -10.56 -9.54
CA MET A 630 1.33 -9.15 -9.21
C MET A 630 0.92 -8.93 -7.74
N PRO A 631 1.79 -8.40 -6.86
CA PRO A 631 1.45 -8.22 -5.44
C PRO A 631 0.17 -7.41 -5.24
N VAL A 632 0.04 -6.36 -6.04
CA VAL A 632 -1.10 -5.46 -6.19
C VAL A 632 -2.46 -6.17 -6.36
N THR A 633 -2.52 -7.30 -7.05
CA THR A 633 -3.81 -8.01 -7.25
C THR A 633 -4.24 -8.84 -6.06
N ARG A 634 -3.35 -9.08 -5.09
CA ARG A 634 -3.72 -9.76 -3.84
C ARG A 634 -4.60 -8.90 -2.94
N ASP A 635 -4.63 -7.59 -3.20
CA ASP A 635 -5.51 -6.59 -2.55
C ASP A 635 -6.78 -6.28 -3.37
N LEU A 636 -6.88 -6.80 -4.60
CA LEU A 636 -8.07 -6.67 -5.45
C LEU A 636 -8.96 -7.89 -5.32
N SER A 637 -10.27 -7.67 -5.36
CA SER A 637 -11.22 -8.78 -5.52
C SER A 637 -11.00 -9.49 -6.86
N PRO A 638 -11.31 -10.79 -6.97
CA PRO A 638 -11.21 -11.51 -8.24
C PRO A 638 -11.98 -10.83 -9.39
N ALA A 639 -13.17 -10.27 -9.09
CA ALA A 639 -13.99 -9.53 -10.05
C ALA A 639 -13.29 -8.26 -10.57
N LYS A 640 -12.67 -7.47 -9.70
CA LYS A 640 -11.95 -6.25 -10.10
C LYS A 640 -10.62 -6.54 -10.79
N ARG A 641 -9.92 -7.60 -10.37
CA ARG A 641 -8.77 -8.11 -11.12
C ARG A 641 -9.19 -8.50 -12.54
N ASN A 642 -10.32 -9.21 -12.68
CA ASN A 642 -10.85 -9.60 -13.99
C ASN A 642 -11.29 -8.40 -14.82
N MET A 643 -11.85 -7.34 -14.22
CA MET A 643 -12.09 -6.05 -14.88
C MET A 643 -10.80 -5.51 -15.52
N VAL A 644 -9.70 -5.44 -14.76
CA VAL A 644 -8.40 -4.97 -15.28
C VAL A 644 -7.89 -5.87 -16.41
N VAL A 645 -7.96 -7.19 -16.24
CA VAL A 645 -7.53 -8.17 -17.25
C VAL A 645 -8.38 -8.05 -18.52
N ASN A 646 -9.70 -7.91 -18.40
CA ASN A 646 -10.61 -7.80 -19.52
C ASN A 646 -10.38 -6.49 -20.29
N TRP A 647 -10.19 -5.38 -19.57
CA TRP A 647 -9.79 -4.12 -20.17
C TRP A 647 -8.46 -4.27 -20.93
N LEU A 648 -7.40 -4.79 -20.29
CA LEU A 648 -6.12 -5.03 -20.95
C LEU A 648 -6.24 -6.01 -22.13
N LYS A 649 -7.16 -6.96 -22.15
CA LYS A 649 -7.36 -7.86 -23.30
C LYS A 649 -8.14 -7.23 -24.45
N SER A 650 -8.84 -6.13 -24.22
CA SER A 650 -9.63 -5.46 -25.25
C SER A 650 -8.76 -5.08 -26.46
N ALA A 651 -9.30 -5.31 -27.66
CA ALA A 651 -8.71 -4.87 -28.92
C ALA A 651 -8.78 -3.35 -29.08
N ASP A 652 -9.83 -2.75 -28.54
CA ASP A 652 -10.06 -1.30 -28.48
C ASP A 652 -10.01 -0.86 -27.01
N LEU A 653 -8.84 -0.33 -26.60
CA LEU A 653 -8.61 0.13 -25.23
C LEU A 653 -9.28 1.50 -25.05
N LYS A 654 -10.53 1.48 -24.58
CA LYS A 654 -11.27 2.72 -24.32
C LYS A 654 -10.62 3.50 -23.18
N TYR A 655 -10.26 4.75 -23.45
CA TYR A 655 -9.76 5.65 -22.42
C TYR A 655 -10.87 6.18 -21.51
N SER A 656 -11.90 6.74 -22.11
CA SER A 656 -13.10 7.23 -21.44
C SER A 656 -14.34 6.62 -22.10
N ARG A 657 -15.52 6.87 -21.54
CA ARG A 657 -16.78 6.50 -22.20
C ARG A 657 -16.92 7.34 -23.48
N ILE A 658 -17.28 6.69 -24.59
CA ILE A 658 -17.45 7.35 -25.90
C ILE A 658 -18.82 8.05 -26.01
N ASN A 659 -19.78 7.76 -25.14
CA ASN A 659 -21.04 8.48 -25.00
C ASN A 659 -21.89 7.80 -23.92
N PRO A 660 -22.06 8.42 -22.74
CA PRO A 660 -23.33 8.44 -22.06
C PRO A 660 -23.95 9.83 -22.28
N GLU A 661 -25.27 9.94 -22.19
CA GLU A 661 -25.89 11.23 -21.90
C GLU A 661 -25.19 11.78 -20.64
N ILE A 662 -24.30 12.78 -20.81
CA ILE A 662 -23.56 13.34 -19.68
C ILE A 662 -24.58 14.08 -18.83
N GLU A 663 -24.73 13.68 -17.58
CA GLU A 663 -25.63 14.34 -16.65
C GLU A 663 -25.06 15.70 -16.24
N LEU A 664 -25.94 16.67 -15.97
CA LEU A 664 -25.53 18.00 -15.50
C LEU A 664 -24.63 17.92 -14.26
N THR A 665 -24.83 16.93 -13.40
CA THR A 665 -24.02 16.70 -12.21
C THR A 665 -22.55 16.40 -12.55
N GLU A 666 -22.30 15.60 -13.59
CA GLU A 666 -20.94 15.24 -14.01
C GLU A 666 -20.21 16.46 -14.62
N LEU A 667 -20.91 17.31 -15.39
CA LEU A 667 -20.36 18.58 -15.87
C LEU A 667 -19.98 19.51 -14.70
N ILE A 668 -20.81 19.60 -13.66
CA ILE A 668 -20.53 20.41 -12.47
C ILE A 668 -19.32 19.86 -11.70
N GLU A 669 -19.17 18.54 -11.61
CA GLU A 669 -17.99 17.90 -11.02
C GLU A 669 -16.71 18.22 -11.81
N ASN A 670 -16.76 18.11 -13.14
CA ASN A 670 -15.64 18.46 -14.02
C ASN A 670 -15.28 19.95 -13.95
N LEU A 671 -16.25 20.84 -13.82
CA LEU A 671 -16.00 22.27 -13.62
C LEU A 671 -15.38 22.56 -12.25
N ASN A 672 -15.80 21.89 -11.18
CA ASN A 672 -15.14 22.00 -9.87
C ASN A 672 -13.72 21.42 -9.89
N LEU A 673 -13.48 20.39 -10.70
CA LEU A 673 -12.15 19.87 -10.95
C LEU A 673 -11.27 20.89 -11.69
N ALA A 674 -11.80 21.56 -12.72
CA ALA A 674 -11.11 22.65 -13.41
C ALA A 674 -10.85 23.85 -12.47
N LEU A 675 -11.78 24.19 -11.60
CA LEU A 675 -11.57 25.22 -10.57
C LEU A 675 -10.37 24.87 -9.66
N ARG A 676 -10.23 23.59 -9.28
CA ARG A 676 -9.06 23.11 -8.52
C ARG A 676 -7.79 23.06 -9.36
N LEU A 677 -7.91 22.80 -10.66
CA LEU A 677 -6.79 22.81 -11.60
C LEU A 677 -6.17 24.21 -11.70
N GLU A 678 -6.95 25.24 -12.00
CA GLU A 678 -6.50 26.66 -12.01
C GLU A 678 -5.94 27.09 -10.65
N TRP A 679 -6.53 26.59 -9.56
CA TRP A 679 -6.00 26.88 -8.23
C TRP A 679 -4.63 26.22 -7.99
N ALA A 680 -4.36 25.06 -8.58
CA ALA A 680 -3.10 24.33 -8.38
C ALA A 680 -1.90 24.94 -9.16
N THR A 681 -2.14 25.76 -10.17
CA THR A 681 -1.08 26.43 -10.97
C THR A 681 -0.57 27.71 -10.32
N ILE A 682 -1.44 28.43 -9.59
CA ILE A 682 -1.14 29.73 -8.97
C ILE A 682 0.01 29.65 -7.92
N PRO A 683 0.03 28.71 -6.94
CA PRO A 683 1.08 28.65 -5.92
C PRO A 683 2.50 28.41 -6.44
N PRO A 684 2.76 27.48 -7.38
CA PRO A 684 4.07 27.33 -8.02
C PRO A 684 4.59 28.63 -8.65
N TYR A 685 3.74 29.33 -9.42
CA TYR A 685 4.10 30.59 -10.08
C TYR A 685 4.40 31.69 -9.06
N LEU A 686 3.58 31.80 -8.02
CA LEU A 686 3.80 32.73 -6.92
C LEU A 686 5.07 32.42 -6.12
N SER A 687 5.38 31.15 -5.87
CA SER A 687 6.61 30.75 -5.17
C SER A 687 7.86 31.23 -5.92
N ALA A 688 7.90 31.01 -7.24
CA ALA A 688 8.95 31.54 -8.09
C ALA A 688 8.97 33.07 -8.08
N TYR A 689 7.84 33.73 -8.32
CA TYR A 689 7.73 35.19 -8.33
C TYR A 689 8.22 35.85 -7.03
N TYR A 690 7.81 35.30 -5.87
CA TYR A 690 8.21 35.84 -4.57
C TYR A 690 9.71 35.73 -4.35
N SER A 691 10.35 34.65 -4.82
CA SER A 691 11.80 34.45 -4.67
C SER A 691 12.67 35.43 -5.47
N ILE A 692 12.14 36.16 -6.45
CA ILE A 692 12.90 37.17 -7.21
C ILE A 692 13.26 38.37 -6.31
N LYS A 693 14.54 38.77 -6.29
CA LYS A 693 15.01 39.94 -5.52
C LYS A 693 14.47 41.24 -6.12
N ASP A 694 14.12 42.20 -5.26
CA ASP A 694 13.56 43.48 -5.69
C ASP A 694 14.54 44.23 -6.61
N GLY A 695 14.02 44.77 -7.73
CA GLY A 695 14.81 45.47 -8.74
C GLY A 695 15.58 44.58 -9.72
N PHE A 696 15.56 43.25 -9.54
CA PHE A 696 16.22 42.29 -10.44
C PHE A 696 15.22 41.43 -11.19
N ASN A 697 15.68 40.83 -12.30
CA ASN A 697 14.88 39.95 -13.17
C ASN A 697 13.49 40.56 -13.46
N THR A 698 13.41 41.88 -13.61
CA THR A 698 12.14 42.63 -13.58
C THR A 698 11.21 42.20 -14.71
N LYS A 699 11.75 41.99 -15.92
CA LYS A 699 10.98 41.48 -17.06
C LYS A 699 10.42 40.08 -16.79
N VAL A 700 11.22 39.17 -16.23
CA VAL A 700 10.81 37.82 -15.82
C VAL A 700 9.71 37.88 -14.75
N GLY A 701 9.91 38.72 -13.72
CA GLY A 701 8.93 38.93 -12.67
C GLY A 701 7.61 39.51 -13.19
N THR A 702 7.66 40.43 -14.15
CA THR A 702 6.46 40.99 -14.81
C THR A 702 5.71 39.92 -15.59
N LEU A 703 6.40 39.07 -16.36
CA LEU A 703 5.79 37.99 -17.13
C LEU A 703 5.13 36.94 -16.21
N ILE A 704 5.83 36.47 -15.17
CA ILE A 704 5.24 35.51 -14.22
C ILE A 704 4.03 36.14 -13.50
N LYS A 705 4.13 37.42 -13.13
CA LYS A 705 3.03 38.12 -12.46
C LYS A 705 1.81 38.30 -13.36
N SER A 706 1.99 38.59 -14.66
CA SER A 706 0.84 38.70 -15.58
C SER A 706 0.12 37.37 -15.72
N ILE A 707 0.88 36.27 -15.87
CA ILE A 707 0.34 34.91 -15.91
C ILE A 707 -0.46 34.58 -14.64
N VAL A 708 0.08 34.87 -13.45
CA VAL A 708 -0.66 34.66 -12.19
C VAL A 708 -1.99 35.41 -12.13
N VAL A 709 -2.05 36.63 -12.69
CA VAL A 709 -3.29 37.40 -12.74
C VAL A 709 -4.29 36.77 -13.72
N GLU A 710 -3.81 36.28 -14.86
CA GLU A 710 -4.60 35.54 -15.85
C GLU A 710 -5.16 34.24 -15.23
N GLU A 711 -4.38 33.45 -14.53
CA GLU A 711 -4.85 32.25 -13.79
C GLU A 711 -5.92 32.57 -12.72
N MET A 712 -5.79 33.72 -12.03
CA MET A 712 -6.83 34.18 -11.09
C MET A 712 -8.13 34.57 -11.81
N ASN A 713 -8.03 35.08 -13.03
CA ASN A 713 -9.18 35.36 -13.89
C ASN A 713 -9.81 34.05 -14.39
N HIS A 714 -9.02 33.03 -14.74
CA HIS A 714 -9.52 31.71 -15.12
C HIS A 714 -10.34 31.10 -13.98
N LEU A 715 -9.80 31.12 -12.76
CA LEU A 715 -10.51 30.69 -11.55
C LEU A 715 -11.87 31.41 -11.39
N SER A 716 -11.93 32.71 -11.71
CA SER A 716 -13.16 33.50 -11.66
C SER A 716 -14.17 33.10 -12.75
N LEU A 717 -13.70 32.85 -13.97
CA LEU A 717 -14.53 32.44 -15.09
C LEU A 717 -15.13 31.04 -14.86
N VAL A 718 -14.33 30.08 -14.37
CA VAL A 718 -14.83 28.75 -14.02
C VAL A 718 -15.91 28.84 -12.94
N ALA A 719 -15.69 29.66 -11.90
CA ALA A 719 -16.70 29.89 -10.87
C ALA A 719 -17.99 30.52 -11.43
N ASN A 720 -17.86 31.46 -12.37
CA ASN A 720 -18.99 32.06 -13.07
C ASN A 720 -19.78 31.03 -13.90
N ILE A 721 -19.09 30.14 -14.64
CA ILE A 721 -19.72 29.05 -15.40
C ILE A 721 -20.51 28.13 -14.46
N ILE A 722 -19.88 27.67 -13.37
CA ILE A 722 -20.54 26.80 -12.37
C ILE A 722 -21.81 27.47 -11.83
N ASN A 723 -21.72 28.75 -11.45
CA ASN A 723 -22.86 29.50 -10.94
C ASN A 723 -23.97 29.65 -11.99
N ALA A 724 -23.62 29.89 -13.26
CA ALA A 724 -24.57 30.11 -14.35
C ALA A 724 -25.44 28.89 -14.63
N ILE A 725 -24.87 27.68 -14.49
CA ILE A 725 -25.57 26.41 -14.74
C ILE A 725 -26.25 25.82 -13.49
N GLY A 726 -26.33 26.59 -12.39
CA GLY A 726 -27.00 26.18 -11.15
C GLY A 726 -26.14 25.39 -10.16
N GLY A 727 -24.84 25.23 -10.42
CA GLY A 727 -23.88 24.62 -9.51
C GLY A 727 -23.40 25.56 -8.40
N THR A 728 -22.42 25.12 -7.60
CA THR A 728 -21.81 25.90 -6.51
C THR A 728 -20.29 25.69 -6.52
N PRO A 729 -19.47 26.74 -6.73
CA PRO A 729 -18.01 26.63 -6.69
C PRO A 729 -17.47 26.23 -5.31
N VAL A 730 -16.66 25.18 -5.23
CA VAL A 730 -16.12 24.67 -3.95
C VAL A 730 -14.62 24.95 -3.81
N LEU A 731 -14.25 25.78 -2.83
CA LEU A 731 -12.85 26.13 -2.51
C LEU A 731 -12.51 25.98 -1.02
N ASN A 732 -13.51 25.97 -0.14
CA ASN A 732 -13.33 25.97 1.32
C ASN A 732 -13.34 24.58 1.97
N ASN A 733 -13.24 23.51 1.19
CA ASN A 733 -13.16 22.15 1.68
C ASN A 733 -11.69 21.76 1.90
N THR A 734 -11.38 21.26 3.09
CA THR A 734 -10.03 20.86 3.52
C THR A 734 -9.43 19.74 2.70
N ASP A 735 -10.27 18.83 2.20
CA ASP A 735 -9.82 17.70 1.37
C ASP A 735 -9.51 18.16 -0.06
N LEU A 736 -9.89 19.40 -0.39
CA LEU A 736 -9.82 19.91 -1.75
C LEU A 736 -8.56 20.72 -2.07
N ILE A 737 -7.68 20.89 -1.10
CA ILE A 737 -6.59 21.86 -1.15
C ILE A 737 -5.39 21.29 -1.91
N PRO A 738 -4.85 22.00 -2.91
CA PRO A 738 -3.64 21.58 -3.60
C PRO A 738 -2.47 21.41 -2.61
N THR A 739 -1.82 20.25 -2.67
CA THR A 739 -0.60 19.96 -1.91
C THR A 739 0.60 19.95 -2.84
N TYR A 740 1.80 20.18 -2.31
CA TYR A 740 3.03 20.21 -3.11
C TYR A 740 4.18 19.48 -2.40
N PRO A 741 4.97 18.67 -3.13
CA PRO A 741 4.84 18.39 -4.55
C PRO A 741 3.75 17.35 -4.83
N ALA A 742 2.94 17.56 -5.87
CA ALA A 742 1.85 16.64 -6.26
C ALA A 742 1.59 16.73 -7.79
N PRO A 743 0.98 15.70 -8.41
CA PRO A 743 0.49 15.81 -9.79
C PRO A 743 -0.64 16.84 -9.92
N LEU A 744 -0.89 17.34 -11.13
CA LEU A 744 -2.05 18.21 -11.39
C LEU A 744 -3.37 17.46 -11.14
N PRO A 745 -4.39 18.13 -10.60
CA PRO A 745 -5.75 17.61 -10.56
C PRO A 745 -6.22 17.21 -11.96
N GLY A 746 -7.04 16.16 -12.05
CA GLY A 746 -7.74 15.80 -13.29
C GLY A 746 -6.97 15.01 -14.33
N GLY A 747 -5.71 14.66 -14.03
CA GLY A 747 -4.91 13.73 -14.81
C GLY A 747 -4.11 14.34 -15.96
N CYS A 748 -3.96 15.67 -15.97
CA CYS A 748 -3.05 16.38 -16.87
C CYS A 748 -1.58 16.07 -16.52
N HIS A 749 -0.74 15.78 -17.51
CA HIS A 749 0.71 15.60 -17.38
C HIS A 749 1.18 14.75 -16.16
N GLN A 750 0.53 13.60 -15.92
CA GLN A 750 0.72 12.75 -14.73
C GLN A 750 2.15 12.25 -14.46
N SER A 751 3.05 12.36 -15.45
CA SER A 751 4.47 12.03 -15.27
C SER A 751 5.25 13.06 -14.44
N ILE A 752 4.67 14.22 -14.12
CA ILE A 752 5.37 15.34 -13.47
C ILE A 752 4.65 15.74 -12.18
N ASN A 753 5.42 15.80 -11.08
CA ASN A 753 4.95 16.39 -9.85
C ASN A 753 5.27 17.89 -9.86
N ILE A 754 4.24 18.72 -9.75
CA ILE A 754 4.41 20.16 -9.61
C ILE A 754 4.95 20.45 -8.23
N GLN A 755 6.00 21.28 -8.18
CA GLN A 755 6.71 21.62 -6.97
C GLN A 755 6.74 23.14 -6.71
N LEU A 756 6.82 23.51 -5.44
CA LEU A 756 7.10 24.88 -5.01
C LEU A 756 8.62 25.07 -4.95
N ALA A 757 9.18 25.98 -5.74
CA ALA A 757 10.62 26.22 -5.75
C ALA A 757 10.96 27.68 -6.06
N LYS A 758 12.23 28.03 -5.86
CA LYS A 758 12.78 29.33 -6.30
C LYS A 758 12.63 29.48 -7.82
N CYS A 759 12.57 30.73 -8.29
CA CYS A 759 12.64 31.03 -9.71
C CYS A 759 13.98 30.54 -10.28
N SER A 760 13.92 29.70 -11.29
CA SER A 760 15.07 29.20 -12.04
C SER A 760 14.61 28.83 -13.44
N LEU A 761 15.53 28.83 -14.41
CA LEU A 761 15.20 28.41 -15.77
C LEU A 761 14.71 26.95 -15.80
N HIS A 762 15.27 26.08 -14.96
CA HIS A 762 14.81 24.69 -14.79
C HIS A 762 13.36 24.62 -14.29
N GLN A 763 13.01 25.40 -13.26
CA GLN A 763 11.63 25.44 -12.76
C GLN A 763 10.65 25.95 -13.83
N ILE A 764 11.05 26.94 -14.63
CA ILE A 764 10.19 27.49 -15.69
C ILE A 764 10.06 26.50 -16.85
N HIS A 765 11.17 25.91 -17.30
CA HIS A 765 11.18 24.98 -18.44
C HIS A 765 10.50 23.64 -18.11
N ASP A 766 10.89 23.01 -17.00
CA ASP A 766 10.50 21.61 -16.72
C ASP A 766 9.17 21.50 -15.96
N ILE A 767 8.69 22.61 -15.37
CA ILE A 767 7.40 22.64 -14.67
C ILE A 767 6.44 23.62 -15.37
N PHE A 768 6.76 24.92 -15.48
CA PHE A 768 5.77 25.90 -15.94
C PHE A 768 5.39 25.74 -17.41
N MET A 769 6.36 25.58 -18.31
CA MET A 769 6.07 25.30 -19.72
C MET A 769 5.36 23.97 -19.92
N VAL A 770 5.54 23.00 -19.01
CA VAL A 770 4.81 21.74 -19.11
C VAL A 770 3.36 21.89 -18.66
N ILE A 771 3.09 22.68 -17.60
CA ILE A 771 1.72 22.99 -17.18
C ILE A 771 0.93 23.61 -18.34
N GLU A 772 1.54 24.55 -19.07
CA GLU A 772 0.91 25.31 -20.15
C GLU A 772 1.07 24.68 -21.54
N MET A 773 1.51 23.42 -21.64
CA MET A 773 1.83 22.83 -22.93
C MET A 773 0.58 22.78 -23.84
N PRO A 774 0.66 23.23 -25.11
CA PRO A 774 -0.49 23.25 -26.02
C PRO A 774 -0.95 21.88 -26.46
N GLU A 775 -2.26 21.77 -26.70
CA GLU A 775 -2.88 20.58 -27.28
C GLU A 775 -2.44 20.41 -28.76
N CYS A 776 -1.41 19.60 -28.99
CA CYS A 776 -0.88 19.34 -30.34
C CYS A 776 -1.83 18.57 -31.28
N SER A 777 -2.92 18.01 -30.76
CA SER A 777 -3.94 17.26 -31.49
C SER A 777 -5.17 18.10 -31.87
N GLY A 778 -5.35 19.25 -31.22
CA GLY A 778 -6.61 19.99 -31.17
C GLY A 778 -6.78 20.93 -32.36
N LYS A 779 -7.72 20.60 -33.26
CA LYS A 779 -8.23 21.50 -34.31
C LYS A 779 -9.56 22.15 -33.92
N ILE A 780 -10.08 21.90 -32.70
CA ILE A 780 -11.39 22.41 -32.26
C ILE A 780 -11.34 23.92 -32.05
N ILE A 781 -10.34 24.42 -31.31
CA ILE A 781 -10.18 25.85 -31.04
C ILE A 781 -9.78 26.59 -32.33
N GLU A 782 -9.00 25.99 -33.24
CA GLU A 782 -8.73 26.58 -34.57
C GLU A 782 -10.01 26.89 -35.36
N ASN A 783 -11.03 26.01 -35.31
CA ASN A 783 -12.30 26.24 -35.99
C ASN A 783 -13.16 27.30 -35.27
N ILE A 784 -13.10 27.36 -33.94
CA ILE A 784 -13.70 28.44 -33.15
C ILE A 784 -13.03 29.79 -33.51
N ASN A 785 -11.71 29.80 -33.69
CA ASN A 785 -10.91 30.97 -34.10
C ASN A 785 -11.19 31.40 -35.55
N ALA A 786 -11.46 30.46 -36.45
CA ALA A 786 -11.70 30.72 -37.87
C ALA A 786 -13.00 31.47 -38.17
N LEU A 787 -13.90 31.62 -37.19
CA LEU A 787 -15.21 32.19 -37.40
C LEU A 787 -15.24 33.73 -37.39
N GLU A 788 -14.13 34.43 -37.09
CA GLU A 788 -14.06 35.91 -36.98
C GLU A 788 -15.07 36.54 -35.98
N ILE A 789 -15.90 35.74 -35.29
CA ILE A 789 -16.94 36.14 -34.33
C ILE A 789 -16.35 36.81 -33.08
N LEU A 790 -15.15 36.39 -32.70
CA LEU A 790 -14.52 36.73 -31.41
C LEU A 790 -13.41 37.78 -31.54
N ASP A 791 -13.07 38.14 -32.78
CA ASP A 791 -11.79 38.77 -33.14
C ASP A 791 -11.86 40.31 -33.32
N GLY A 792 -12.99 40.92 -32.92
CA GLY A 792 -13.24 42.36 -33.00
C GLY A 792 -12.67 43.17 -31.82
N ASP A 793 -12.06 44.30 -32.14
CA ASP A 793 -11.39 45.28 -31.26
C ASP A 793 -12.16 45.57 -29.95
N MET A 794 -11.53 45.36 -28.80
CA MET A 794 -12.09 45.70 -27.47
C MET A 794 -11.19 46.74 -26.78
N SER A 795 -10.80 47.83 -27.46
CA SER A 795 -9.83 48.79 -26.95
C SER A 795 -10.10 49.32 -25.52
N TYR A 796 -9.10 49.30 -24.62
CA TYR A 796 -9.05 50.15 -23.41
C TYR A 796 -7.63 50.63 -23.09
N THR A 797 -7.52 51.88 -22.63
CA THR A 797 -6.27 52.62 -22.39
C THR A 797 -5.55 52.24 -21.08
N THR A 798 -4.23 52.23 -21.15
CA THR A 798 -3.25 51.67 -20.20
C THR A 798 -2.98 52.48 -18.91
N GLU A 799 -4.00 52.80 -18.11
CA GLU A 799 -3.77 53.31 -16.75
C GLU A 799 -4.65 52.59 -15.72
N PHE A 800 -4.05 52.28 -14.57
CA PHE A 800 -4.59 51.47 -13.48
C PHE A 800 -5.68 52.22 -12.69
N ASP A 801 -6.73 52.71 -13.36
CA ASP A 801 -7.86 53.36 -12.70
C ASP A 801 -9.09 52.45 -12.68
N ALA A 802 -9.69 52.34 -11.49
CA ALA A 802 -10.63 51.26 -11.15
C ALA A 802 -12.06 51.46 -11.66
N SER A 803 -12.28 52.34 -12.64
CA SER A 803 -13.62 52.82 -13.02
C SER A 803 -14.14 52.43 -14.40
N ASP A 804 -13.31 51.99 -15.35
CA ASP A 804 -13.79 51.63 -16.70
C ASP A 804 -13.36 50.21 -17.08
N PHE A 805 -14.32 49.29 -17.00
CA PHE A 805 -14.22 47.90 -17.48
C PHE A 805 -15.43 47.61 -18.36
N ALA A 806 -15.27 46.75 -19.37
CA ALA A 806 -16.31 46.41 -20.34
C ALA A 806 -17.67 46.23 -19.66
N SER A 807 -18.67 47.00 -20.10
CA SER A 807 -20.03 46.73 -19.63
C SER A 807 -20.41 45.33 -20.14
N THR A 808 -21.15 44.59 -19.33
CA THR A 808 -21.76 43.32 -19.72
C THR A 808 -22.46 43.41 -21.09
N ASP A 809 -22.85 44.61 -21.50
CA ASP A 809 -23.47 44.91 -22.80
C ASP A 809 -22.53 44.75 -24.00
N THR A 810 -21.20 44.88 -23.88
CA THR A 810 -20.26 44.72 -25.02
C THR A 810 -19.98 43.25 -25.36
N VAL A 811 -19.80 42.41 -24.34
CA VAL A 811 -19.67 40.95 -24.53
C VAL A 811 -21.01 40.38 -25.00
N ARG A 812 -22.11 40.86 -24.39
CA ARG A 812 -23.47 40.47 -24.79
C ARG A 812 -23.83 40.96 -26.19
N SER A 813 -23.43 42.17 -26.60
CA SER A 813 -23.72 42.70 -27.95
C SER A 813 -23.09 41.81 -29.02
N LYS A 814 -21.84 41.37 -28.83
CA LYS A 814 -21.18 40.41 -29.73
C LYS A 814 -21.93 39.07 -29.81
N CYS A 815 -22.46 38.57 -28.69
CA CYS A 815 -23.28 37.36 -28.68
C CYS A 815 -24.70 37.56 -29.28
N SER A 816 -25.28 38.76 -29.16
CA SER A 816 -26.63 39.08 -29.66
C SER A 816 -26.69 39.61 -31.09
N ASP A 817 -25.57 40.11 -31.63
CA ASP A 817 -25.40 40.55 -33.02
C ASP A 817 -25.11 39.37 -33.97
N LEU A 818 -24.95 38.16 -33.43
CA LEU A 818 -24.83 36.93 -34.21
C LEU A 818 -26.19 36.54 -34.78
N GLU A 819 -26.29 36.48 -36.12
CA GLU A 819 -27.44 35.85 -36.78
C GLU A 819 -27.62 34.44 -36.20
N PRO A 820 -28.85 34.02 -35.81
CA PRO A 820 -29.11 32.70 -35.21
C PRO A 820 -28.52 31.52 -36.00
N GLU A 821 -28.45 31.67 -37.33
CA GLU A 821 -27.86 30.71 -38.28
C GLU A 821 -26.34 30.54 -38.08
N THR A 822 -25.64 31.56 -37.59
CA THR A 822 -24.18 31.56 -37.38
C THR A 822 -23.79 30.83 -36.09
N LEU A 823 -24.56 31.01 -35.01
CA LEU A 823 -24.36 30.30 -33.75
C LEU A 823 -24.72 28.80 -33.89
N ASP A 824 -25.78 28.49 -34.63
CA ASP A 824 -26.18 27.11 -34.94
C ASP A 824 -25.14 26.40 -35.82
N ALA A 825 -24.54 27.11 -36.79
CA ALA A 825 -23.43 26.59 -37.60
C ALA A 825 -22.18 26.31 -36.75
N LEU A 826 -21.80 27.22 -35.85
CA LEU A 826 -20.70 27.04 -34.89
C LEU A 826 -20.96 25.83 -33.97
N LEU A 827 -22.14 25.75 -33.36
CA LEU A 827 -22.51 24.64 -32.50
C LEU A 827 -22.52 23.32 -33.27
N THR A 828 -22.97 23.32 -34.52
CA THR A 828 -22.91 22.15 -35.40
C THR A 828 -21.47 21.72 -35.68
N GLU A 829 -20.59 22.67 -36.03
CA GLU A 829 -19.18 22.39 -36.31
C GLU A 829 -18.44 21.87 -35.07
N VAL A 830 -18.60 22.53 -33.92
CA VAL A 830 -17.99 22.09 -32.66
C VAL A 830 -18.58 20.75 -32.23
N THR A 831 -19.89 20.53 -32.35
CA THR A 831 -20.53 19.23 -32.08
C THR A 831 -19.94 18.12 -32.97
N THR A 832 -19.74 18.38 -34.26
CA THR A 832 -19.12 17.42 -35.17
C THR A 832 -17.67 17.13 -34.77
N LYS A 833 -16.89 18.15 -34.41
CA LYS A 833 -15.50 17.96 -33.98
C LYS A 833 -15.38 17.26 -32.62
N CYS A 834 -16.25 17.57 -31.68
CA CYS A 834 -16.38 16.83 -30.42
C CYS A 834 -16.65 15.35 -30.71
N LYS A 835 -17.47 15.00 -31.72
CA LYS A 835 -17.70 13.61 -32.12
C LYS A 835 -16.52 12.97 -32.86
N GLU A 836 -15.84 13.71 -33.74
CA GLU A 836 -14.66 13.23 -34.49
C GLU A 836 -13.43 12.99 -33.60
N MET A 837 -13.28 13.77 -32.51
CA MET A 837 -12.08 13.75 -31.66
C MET A 837 -12.22 12.87 -30.41
N VAL A 838 -13.37 12.26 -30.13
CA VAL A 838 -13.60 11.44 -28.91
C VAL A 838 -13.19 9.95 -29.07
N GLU A 839 -12.99 9.44 -30.29
CA GLU A 839 -12.43 8.08 -30.46
C GLU A 839 -10.97 8.04 -29.99
N ASN A 840 -10.75 7.45 -28.80
CA ASN A 840 -9.43 7.15 -28.22
C ASN A 840 -8.56 8.36 -27.81
N TYR A 841 -9.16 9.53 -27.61
CA TYR A 841 -8.43 10.74 -27.21
C TYR A 841 -8.25 10.88 -25.69
N GLN A 842 -7.05 11.29 -25.27
CA GLN A 842 -6.72 11.56 -23.86
C GLN A 842 -6.32 13.02 -23.73
N PRO A 843 -7.07 13.82 -22.96
CA PRO A 843 -6.61 15.15 -22.64
C PRO A 843 -5.40 15.03 -21.71
N ASP A 844 -4.20 15.26 -22.25
CA ASP A 844 -2.93 15.31 -21.51
C ASP A 844 -2.56 16.76 -21.13
N THR A 845 -3.26 17.76 -21.70
CA THR A 845 -3.06 19.21 -21.45
C THR A 845 -4.27 19.84 -20.76
N ILE A 846 -4.09 21.06 -20.21
CA ILE A 846 -5.18 21.82 -19.58
C ILE A 846 -6.27 22.16 -20.61
N GLY A 847 -5.91 22.64 -21.80
CA GLY A 847 -6.90 22.98 -22.82
C GLY A 847 -7.69 21.78 -23.30
N ALA A 848 -7.05 20.62 -23.42
CA ALA A 848 -7.74 19.38 -23.73
C ALA A 848 -8.76 18.98 -22.64
N ILE A 849 -8.49 19.24 -21.35
CA ILE A 849 -9.47 19.04 -20.28
C ILE A 849 -10.68 19.97 -20.48
N TYR A 850 -10.44 21.26 -20.74
CA TYR A 850 -11.51 22.24 -20.99
C TYR A 850 -12.35 21.90 -22.20
N ILE A 851 -11.73 21.40 -23.27
CA ILE A 851 -12.46 21.04 -24.50
C ILE A 851 -13.26 19.76 -24.27
N HIS A 852 -12.61 18.68 -23.87
CA HIS A 852 -13.22 17.34 -23.91
C HIS A 852 -14.04 16.99 -22.67
N LYS A 853 -13.74 17.56 -21.50
CA LYS A 853 -14.49 17.31 -20.26
C LYS A 853 -15.49 18.41 -19.88
N ILE A 854 -15.41 19.58 -20.52
CA ILE A 854 -16.29 20.72 -20.19
C ILE A 854 -17.05 21.20 -21.43
N LEU A 855 -16.37 21.67 -22.48
CA LEU A 855 -17.02 22.27 -23.65
C LEU A 855 -17.90 21.28 -24.41
N CYS A 856 -17.35 20.12 -24.79
CA CYS A 856 -18.12 19.10 -25.53
C CYS A 856 -19.34 18.60 -24.73
N PRO A 857 -19.21 18.21 -23.44
CA PRO A 857 -20.36 17.87 -22.61
C PRO A 857 -21.40 18.99 -22.46
N MET A 858 -20.94 20.25 -22.34
CA MET A 858 -21.81 21.41 -22.23
C MET A 858 -22.66 21.59 -23.50
N ILE A 859 -22.07 21.41 -24.68
CA ILE A 859 -22.78 21.49 -25.96
C ILE A 859 -23.78 20.34 -26.10
N ASP A 860 -23.42 19.12 -25.71
CA ASP A 860 -24.33 17.97 -25.75
C ASP A 860 -25.54 18.14 -24.81
N LEU A 861 -25.30 18.64 -23.59
CA LEU A 861 -26.36 19.00 -22.64
C LEU A 861 -27.24 20.15 -23.16
N HIS A 862 -26.67 21.12 -23.87
CA HIS A 862 -27.44 22.17 -24.51
C HIS A 862 -28.36 21.62 -25.62
N ASN A 863 -27.79 20.80 -26.52
CA ASN A 863 -28.52 20.21 -27.66
C ASN A 863 -29.66 19.29 -27.21
N SER A 864 -29.51 18.62 -26.07
CA SER A 864 -30.54 17.79 -25.44
C SER A 864 -31.59 18.58 -24.65
N GLY A 865 -31.40 19.88 -24.44
CA GLY A 865 -32.28 20.74 -23.63
C GLY A 865 -32.08 20.57 -22.11
N SER A 866 -31.04 19.85 -21.69
CA SER A 866 -30.76 19.50 -20.30
C SER A 866 -29.74 20.42 -19.62
N LEU A 867 -29.22 21.45 -20.32
CA LEU A 867 -28.34 22.48 -19.75
C LEU A 867 -29.14 23.73 -19.35
N PRO A 868 -29.50 23.91 -18.06
CA PRO A 868 -30.16 25.13 -17.62
C PRO A 868 -29.14 26.24 -17.41
N PHE A 869 -29.39 27.43 -17.95
CA PHE A 869 -28.75 28.68 -17.49
C PHE A 869 -29.65 29.36 -16.46
N SER A 870 -30.04 28.62 -15.42
CA SER A 870 -30.95 29.08 -14.36
C SER A 870 -30.25 29.64 -13.12
N GLY A 871 -28.93 29.76 -13.20
CA GLY A 871 -28.06 30.27 -12.14
C GLY A 871 -28.46 31.63 -11.60
N ASP A 872 -28.09 31.91 -10.35
CA ASP A 872 -28.34 33.21 -9.73
C ASP A 872 -27.35 34.25 -10.28
N HIS A 873 -27.85 35.19 -11.10
CA HIS A 873 -27.06 36.26 -11.70
C HIS A 873 -26.36 37.14 -10.65
N SER A 874 -26.87 37.20 -9.40
CA SER A 874 -26.23 37.96 -8.32
C SER A 874 -24.93 37.32 -7.81
N LYS A 875 -24.66 36.06 -8.16
CA LYS A 875 -23.43 35.34 -7.84
C LYS A 875 -22.31 35.55 -8.87
N GLN A 876 -22.62 36.13 -10.02
CA GLN A 876 -21.64 36.37 -11.08
C GLN A 876 -20.62 37.43 -10.66
N TYR A 877 -19.33 37.10 -10.73
CA TYR A 877 -18.26 38.06 -10.53
C TYR A 877 -17.98 38.81 -11.85
N PRO A 878 -17.96 40.15 -11.87
CA PRO A 878 -17.97 40.90 -13.13
C PRO A 878 -16.65 40.91 -13.90
N ARG A 879 -15.56 40.32 -13.39
CA ARG A 879 -14.25 40.32 -14.08
C ARG A 879 -13.76 38.88 -14.29
N PRO A 880 -13.28 38.50 -15.48
CA PRO A 880 -13.23 39.28 -16.73
C PRO A 880 -14.59 39.72 -17.27
N PHE A 881 -15.61 38.87 -17.18
CA PHE A 881 -17.01 39.17 -17.49
C PHE A 881 -17.93 38.13 -16.84
N PRO A 882 -19.22 38.44 -16.60
CA PRO A 882 -20.19 37.47 -16.09
C PRO A 882 -20.61 36.47 -17.18
N VAL A 883 -20.93 35.24 -16.79
CA VAL A 883 -21.45 34.18 -17.67
C VAL A 883 -22.93 33.99 -17.39
N THR A 884 -23.77 34.12 -18.42
CA THR A 884 -25.24 34.08 -18.26
C THR A 884 -25.96 33.18 -19.27
N ASP A 885 -25.26 32.72 -20.30
CA ASP A 885 -25.80 31.90 -21.38
C ASP A 885 -24.68 31.07 -22.03
N LEU A 886 -25.05 30.21 -22.99
CA LEU A 886 -24.10 29.32 -23.65
C LEU A 886 -23.01 30.10 -24.39
N CYS A 887 -23.36 31.20 -25.06
CA CYS A 887 -22.38 31.99 -25.81
C CYS A 887 -21.30 32.55 -24.88
N THR A 888 -21.71 33.20 -23.78
CA THR A 888 -20.78 33.73 -22.77
C THR A 888 -19.99 32.63 -22.05
N ALA A 889 -20.54 31.42 -21.90
CA ALA A 889 -19.81 30.27 -21.35
C ALA A 889 -18.74 29.75 -22.32
N ILE A 890 -19.04 29.64 -23.62
CA ILE A 890 -18.08 29.26 -24.66
C ILE A 890 -16.94 30.29 -24.74
N MET A 891 -17.27 31.59 -24.67
CA MET A 891 -16.27 32.66 -24.63
C MET A 891 -15.35 32.56 -23.41
N ALA A 892 -15.91 32.24 -22.24
CA ALA A 892 -15.13 32.06 -21.02
C ALA A 892 -14.15 30.88 -21.15
N ILE A 893 -14.60 29.74 -21.66
CA ILE A 893 -13.75 28.57 -21.90
C ILE A 893 -12.66 28.89 -22.94
N HIS A 894 -13.05 29.53 -24.04
CA HIS A 894 -12.12 29.91 -25.10
C HIS A 894 -11.01 30.83 -24.59
N LEU A 895 -11.35 31.86 -23.81
CA LEU A 895 -10.37 32.76 -23.22
C LEU A 895 -9.39 32.03 -22.29
N ILE A 896 -9.88 31.10 -21.46
CA ILE A 896 -9.01 30.31 -20.56
C ILE A 896 -7.99 29.50 -21.37
N VAL A 897 -8.45 28.81 -22.42
CA VAL A 897 -7.58 27.97 -23.26
C VAL A 897 -6.56 28.81 -24.05
N ASP A 898 -7.00 29.94 -24.62
CA ASP A 898 -6.15 30.84 -25.40
C ASP A 898 -5.06 31.51 -24.56
N GLN A 899 -5.40 31.94 -23.33
CA GLN A 899 -4.44 32.55 -22.43
C GLN A 899 -3.40 31.54 -21.95
N GLY A 900 -3.83 30.34 -21.53
CA GLY A 900 -2.93 29.29 -21.04
C GLY A 900 -2.02 28.74 -22.14
N GLU A 901 -2.60 27.92 -23.02
CA GLU A 901 -1.82 27.11 -23.95
C GLU A 901 -1.74 27.71 -25.37
N GLY A 902 -2.71 28.55 -25.73
CA GLY A 902 -2.86 29.17 -27.06
C GLY A 902 -3.69 28.30 -27.99
N GLY A 903 -4.76 28.84 -28.55
CA GLY A 903 -5.73 28.09 -29.37
C GLY A 903 -5.19 27.46 -30.66
N ASN A 904 -3.96 27.77 -31.04
CA ASN A 904 -3.23 27.11 -32.11
C ASN A 904 -1.76 26.86 -31.69
N PRO A 905 -1.25 25.61 -31.69
CA PRO A 905 0.16 25.33 -31.38
C PRO A 905 1.15 25.98 -32.37
N CYS A 906 0.67 26.50 -33.50
CA CYS A 906 1.43 27.22 -34.51
C CYS A 906 1.19 28.74 -34.52
N ASP A 907 0.26 29.27 -33.72
CA ASP A 907 0.12 30.71 -33.49
C ASP A 907 0.37 31.02 -32.00
N PRO A 908 1.53 31.62 -31.65
CA PRO A 908 1.87 31.89 -30.27
C PRO A 908 1.07 33.01 -29.64
N PHE A 909 0.21 33.66 -30.42
CA PHE A 909 -0.56 34.80 -29.99
C PHE A 909 -2.07 34.52 -29.99
N TYR A 910 -2.74 35.10 -29.02
CA TYR A 910 -4.20 35.24 -28.98
C TYR A 910 -4.57 36.73 -29.04
N LYS A 911 -5.83 37.04 -29.35
CA LYS A 911 -6.34 38.40 -29.21
C LYS A 911 -6.83 38.62 -27.78
N GLY A 912 -6.13 39.48 -27.06
CA GLY A 912 -6.49 39.84 -25.70
C GLY A 912 -7.82 40.56 -25.61
N ILE A 913 -8.30 40.72 -24.37
CA ILE A 913 -9.54 41.44 -24.08
C ILE A 913 -9.49 42.90 -24.57
N ASN A 914 -8.32 43.44 -24.95
CA ASN A 914 -8.19 44.78 -25.50
C ASN A 914 -8.12 44.84 -27.04
N GLY A 915 -8.26 43.71 -27.74
CA GLY A 915 -7.99 43.60 -29.18
C GLY A 915 -6.48 43.56 -29.52
N GLU A 916 -5.61 43.75 -28.54
CA GLU A 916 -4.16 43.64 -28.69
C GLU A 916 -3.72 42.18 -28.82
N ARG A 917 -2.68 41.96 -29.61
CA ARG A 917 -2.10 40.63 -29.83
C ARG A 917 -1.17 40.29 -28.66
N GLU A 918 -1.54 39.32 -27.85
CA GLU A 918 -0.84 38.91 -26.62
C GLU A 918 -0.32 37.47 -26.74
N LEU A 919 0.77 37.14 -26.05
CA LEU A 919 1.34 35.79 -26.02
C LEU A 919 0.60 34.90 -25.01
N SER A 920 0.35 33.64 -25.35
CA SER A 920 -0.13 32.65 -24.36
C SER A 920 0.95 32.33 -23.31
N HIS A 921 0.56 31.73 -22.19
CA HIS A 921 1.44 31.48 -21.06
C HIS A 921 2.62 30.60 -21.43
N TYR A 922 2.39 29.56 -22.23
CA TYR A 922 3.45 28.70 -22.75
C TYR A 922 4.58 29.51 -23.40
N TYR A 923 4.22 30.42 -24.30
CA TYR A 923 5.20 31.24 -25.03
C TYR A 923 5.79 32.34 -24.14
N LYS A 924 5.02 32.94 -23.22
CA LYS A 924 5.56 33.87 -22.20
C LYS A 924 6.65 33.18 -21.36
N PHE A 925 6.46 31.92 -20.96
CA PHE A 925 7.48 31.14 -20.27
C PHE A 925 8.66 30.77 -21.18
N ALA A 926 8.39 30.41 -22.43
CA ALA A 926 9.43 30.11 -23.41
C ALA A 926 10.34 31.32 -23.68
N GLU A 927 9.80 32.55 -23.78
CA GLU A 927 10.59 33.77 -23.90
C GLU A 927 11.61 33.93 -22.76
N ILE A 928 11.23 33.53 -21.53
CA ILE A 928 12.12 33.57 -20.36
C ILE A 928 13.23 32.52 -20.50
N VAL A 929 12.89 31.29 -20.90
CA VAL A 929 13.85 30.19 -21.04
C VAL A 929 14.87 30.48 -22.15
N HIS A 930 14.41 30.99 -23.28
CA HIS A 930 15.27 31.36 -24.41
C HIS A 930 15.96 32.72 -24.22
N GLY A 931 15.57 33.49 -23.19
CA GLY A 931 16.19 34.75 -22.82
C GLY A 931 16.01 35.87 -23.85
N LYS A 932 15.01 35.76 -24.73
CA LYS A 932 14.69 36.73 -25.79
C LYS A 932 13.18 36.71 -26.07
N THR A 933 12.63 37.85 -26.48
CA THR A 933 11.24 37.91 -26.92
C THR A 933 11.05 37.21 -28.27
N LEU A 934 9.87 36.65 -28.45
CA LEU A 934 9.46 35.98 -29.68
C LEU A 934 9.12 37.02 -30.77
N VAL A 935 9.56 36.78 -32.00
CA VAL A 935 9.26 37.64 -33.16
C VAL A 935 8.84 36.78 -34.35
N GLU A 936 8.02 37.34 -35.24
CA GLU A 936 7.68 36.72 -36.52
C GLU A 936 8.89 36.77 -37.47
N ALA A 937 9.31 35.62 -37.99
CA ALA A 937 10.47 35.48 -38.85
C ALA A 937 10.18 36.07 -40.25
N GLN A 938 11.10 36.89 -40.76
CA GLN A 938 10.98 37.50 -42.09
C GLN A 938 11.21 36.44 -43.20
N PRO A 939 10.33 36.33 -44.22
CA PRO A 939 10.45 35.34 -45.30
C PRO A 939 11.78 35.42 -46.08
N ASP A 940 12.32 36.64 -46.18
CA ASP A 940 13.44 37.05 -47.01
C ASP A 940 14.82 36.86 -46.34
N HIS A 941 14.86 36.47 -45.06
CA HIS A 941 16.11 36.16 -44.35
C HIS A 941 16.72 34.82 -44.78
N TYR A 942 15.91 33.91 -45.33
CA TYR A 942 16.28 32.51 -45.60
C TYR A 942 16.36 32.14 -47.10
N GLY A 943 16.36 33.12 -48.01
CA GLY A 943 16.74 32.91 -49.41
C GLY A 943 15.86 31.95 -50.23
N TYR A 944 14.57 31.83 -49.92
CA TYR A 944 13.63 31.04 -50.75
C TYR A 944 13.27 31.79 -52.03
N GLN A 945 14.06 31.63 -53.09
CA GLN A 945 13.56 31.85 -54.45
C GLN A 945 12.87 30.57 -54.92
N GLN A 946 11.53 30.55 -54.94
CA GLN A 946 10.81 29.58 -55.75
C GLN A 946 11.18 29.84 -57.22
N LYS A 947 11.88 28.89 -57.84
CA LYS A 947 11.92 28.81 -59.30
C LYS A 947 10.66 28.09 -59.74
N GLU A 948 9.82 28.78 -60.49
CA GLU A 948 8.66 28.15 -61.14
C GLU A 948 9.13 27.02 -62.07
N GLY A 949 8.67 25.80 -61.81
CA GLY A 949 8.71 24.71 -62.81
C GLY A 949 9.39 23.39 -62.44
N GLU A 950 9.88 23.18 -61.21
CA GLU A 950 10.40 21.85 -60.80
C GLU A 950 9.38 21.05 -59.98
N GLN A 951 9.24 19.78 -60.38
CA GLN A 951 8.32 18.80 -59.82
C GLN A 951 8.82 18.37 -58.44
N ASP A 952 7.91 18.17 -57.49
CA ASP A 952 8.20 17.89 -56.09
C ASP A 952 8.64 16.42 -55.89
N ASP A 953 9.94 16.17 -55.89
CA ASP A 953 10.55 14.92 -55.42
C ASP A 953 10.96 14.98 -53.93
N GLY A 954 10.08 15.48 -53.06
CA GLY A 954 9.80 14.92 -51.72
C GLY A 954 10.97 14.72 -50.74
N VAL A 955 12.14 15.30 -50.98
CA VAL A 955 13.34 15.13 -50.16
C VAL A 955 13.99 16.50 -49.94
N CYS A 956 13.42 17.28 -49.01
CA CYS A 956 14.08 18.45 -48.46
C CYS A 956 15.10 18.00 -47.39
N SER A 957 16.35 17.80 -47.82
CA SER A 957 17.49 17.61 -46.93
C SER A 957 18.21 18.93 -46.67
N LYS A 958 18.02 19.53 -45.49
CA LYS A 958 19.07 20.10 -44.62
C LYS A 958 18.48 20.58 -43.27
N PRO A 959 18.97 20.05 -42.13
CA PRO A 959 18.56 20.45 -40.79
C PRO A 959 19.62 21.37 -40.16
N GLU A 960 19.37 22.66 -39.94
CA GLU A 960 20.19 23.48 -39.01
C GLU A 960 19.65 24.90 -38.72
N GLU A 961 18.34 25.14 -38.76
CA GLU A 961 17.77 26.43 -38.32
C GLU A 961 16.60 26.19 -37.34
N ASP A 962 16.83 26.61 -36.08
CA ASP A 962 16.00 26.42 -34.87
C ASP A 962 14.66 27.19 -34.95
N PHE A 963 13.72 26.76 -35.78
CA PHE A 963 12.34 27.24 -35.67
C PHE A 963 11.66 26.58 -34.47
N PHE A 964 11.19 27.39 -33.51
CA PHE A 964 10.51 26.89 -32.33
C PHE A 964 9.13 26.34 -32.68
N THR A 965 8.90 25.06 -32.40
CA THR A 965 7.58 24.43 -32.46
C THR A 965 7.32 23.69 -31.14
N PRO A 966 6.19 23.96 -30.46
CA PRO A 966 5.84 23.25 -29.22
C PRO A 966 5.51 21.77 -29.49
N CYS A 967 5.14 21.43 -30.73
CA CYS A 967 4.66 20.12 -31.13
C CYS A 967 5.70 19.36 -31.95
N LYS A 968 6.30 18.33 -31.35
CA LYS A 968 7.35 17.52 -31.98
C LYS A 968 6.88 16.91 -33.32
N GLY A 969 7.55 17.28 -34.40
CA GLY A 969 7.29 16.74 -35.74
C GLY A 969 6.18 17.45 -36.54
N GLN A 970 5.58 18.50 -35.99
CA GLN A 970 4.58 19.32 -36.69
C GLN A 970 5.25 20.58 -37.27
N PHE A 971 5.09 20.77 -38.58
CA PHE A 971 5.58 21.96 -39.28
C PHE A 971 4.49 23.04 -39.30
N CYS A 972 4.78 24.18 -38.70
CA CYS A 972 3.91 25.35 -38.72
C CYS A 972 4.17 26.17 -40.01
N TYR A 973 3.15 26.31 -40.86
CA TYR A 973 3.20 27.06 -42.13
C TYR A 973 1.90 27.88 -42.26
N PRO A 974 1.90 29.13 -42.79
CA PRO A 974 3.00 29.87 -43.45
C PRO A 974 3.83 30.78 -42.53
N LYS A 975 3.39 31.06 -41.30
CA LYS A 975 4.09 31.96 -40.37
C LYS A 975 5.08 31.19 -39.51
N LYS A 976 6.30 31.71 -39.37
CA LYS A 976 7.36 31.15 -38.53
C LYS A 976 7.73 32.14 -37.44
N TYR A 977 8.08 31.65 -36.26
CA TYR A 977 8.49 32.47 -35.13
C TYR A 977 9.86 32.03 -34.62
N GLU A 978 10.64 33.00 -34.16
CA GLU A 978 11.97 32.79 -33.60
C GLU A 978 12.19 33.68 -32.37
N PHE A 979 12.97 33.21 -31.39
CA PHE A 979 13.37 34.00 -30.23
C PHE A 979 14.53 34.92 -30.58
N ALA A 980 14.28 35.89 -31.47
CA ALA A 980 15.30 36.83 -31.96
C ALA A 980 15.07 38.29 -31.50
N GLY A 981 14.02 38.54 -30.72
CA GLY A 981 13.65 39.88 -30.27
C GLY A 981 14.47 40.43 -29.10
N ALA A 982 13.85 41.30 -28.31
CA ALA A 982 14.51 42.00 -27.20
C ALA A 982 15.01 41.01 -26.14
N PRO A 983 16.21 41.22 -25.56
CA PRO A 983 16.75 40.30 -24.56
C PRO A 983 15.94 40.30 -23.26
N ILE A 984 15.75 39.12 -22.68
CA ILE A 984 15.14 38.88 -21.37
C ILE A 984 16.21 38.26 -20.47
N PRO A 985 17.07 39.09 -19.83
CA PRO A 985 18.14 38.56 -19.01
C PRO A 985 17.60 37.91 -17.73
N PHE A 986 18.16 36.75 -17.39
CA PHE A 986 17.89 36.06 -16.13
C PHE A 986 19.19 35.94 -15.31
N PHE A 987 19.19 36.53 -14.12
CA PHE A 987 20.31 36.51 -13.18
C PHE A 987 19.98 35.57 -12.01
N GLU A 988 20.61 34.39 -11.98
CA GLU A 988 20.32 33.37 -10.96
C GLU A 988 20.73 33.81 -9.54
N ASN A 989 21.84 34.55 -9.41
CA ASN A 989 22.28 35.13 -8.14
C ASN A 989 21.34 36.24 -7.60
N ALA A 990 20.41 36.69 -8.44
CA ALA A 990 19.37 37.66 -8.10
C ALA A 990 18.03 37.01 -7.68
N VAL A 991 18.08 35.75 -7.25
CA VAL A 991 16.96 35.01 -6.68
C VAL A 991 17.31 34.60 -5.24
N TRP A 992 16.35 34.70 -4.33
CA TRP A 992 16.52 34.24 -2.95
C TRP A 992 16.62 32.71 -2.87
N PRO A 993 17.61 32.15 -2.13
CA PRO A 993 17.74 30.71 -1.93
C PRO A 993 16.71 30.22 -0.91
N ILE A 994 15.51 29.89 -1.38
CA ILE A 994 14.41 29.43 -0.51
C ILE A 994 14.38 27.90 -0.36
N LEU A 995 13.77 27.41 0.72
CA LEU A 995 13.48 25.99 0.91
C LEU A 995 12.50 25.49 -0.17
N PRO A 996 12.87 24.49 -1.01
CA PRO A 996 11.94 23.89 -1.96
C PRO A 996 10.90 23.02 -1.25
N ASN A 997 9.69 22.98 -1.81
CA ASN A 997 8.52 22.30 -1.27
C ASN A 997 8.36 22.52 0.24
N PRO A 998 8.26 23.79 0.68
CA PRO A 998 8.22 24.11 2.09
C PRO A 998 6.93 23.55 2.71
N LYS A 999 7.04 23.02 3.93
CA LYS A 999 5.91 22.63 4.78
C LYS A 999 6.12 23.19 6.17
N SER A 1000 5.06 23.51 6.90
CA SER A 1000 5.16 24.05 8.25
C SER A 1000 5.89 23.08 9.20
N SER A 1001 5.76 21.78 8.95
CA SER A 1001 6.48 20.71 9.66
C SER A 1001 8.00 20.72 9.44
N LYS A 1002 8.49 21.28 8.32
CA LYS A 1002 9.93 21.42 8.04
C LYS A 1002 10.59 22.54 8.85
N TYR A 1003 9.81 23.40 9.50
CA TYR A 1003 10.33 24.47 10.34
C TYR A 1003 10.28 24.07 11.83
N PRO A 1004 11.38 24.22 12.59
CA PRO A 1004 11.41 23.82 14.00
C PRO A 1004 10.28 24.45 14.82
N PRO A 1005 9.53 23.68 15.63
CA PRO A 1005 8.44 24.21 16.45
C PRO A 1005 8.88 25.42 17.30
N GLY A 1006 8.04 26.47 17.35
CA GLY A 1006 8.32 27.70 18.10
C GLY A 1006 9.36 28.64 17.48
N SER A 1007 10.07 28.24 16.42
CA SER A 1007 11.04 29.07 15.71
C SER A 1007 10.40 30.29 15.01
N ARG A 1008 11.21 31.29 14.67
CA ARG A 1008 10.77 32.44 13.86
C ARG A 1008 10.22 31.98 12.51
N ALA A 1009 10.89 31.04 11.84
CA ALA A 1009 10.46 30.45 10.58
C ALA A 1009 9.08 29.80 10.71
N ARG A 1010 8.88 28.97 11.73
CA ARG A 1010 7.59 28.31 12.00
C ARG A 1010 6.46 29.32 12.22
N LYS A 1011 6.67 30.34 13.05
CA LYS A 1011 5.67 31.39 13.30
C LYS A 1011 5.32 32.20 12.04
N MET A 1012 6.29 32.42 11.15
CA MET A 1012 6.04 33.09 9.87
C MET A 1012 5.22 32.20 8.93
N SER A 1013 5.53 30.90 8.87
CA SER A 1013 4.76 29.89 8.13
C SER A 1013 3.32 29.81 8.59
N ASP A 1014 3.10 29.61 9.90
CA ASP A 1014 1.76 29.45 10.48
C ASP A 1014 0.88 30.69 10.21
N ARG A 1015 1.42 31.90 10.45
CA ARG A 1015 0.70 33.17 10.16
C ARG A 1015 0.40 33.36 8.68
N TRP A 1016 1.31 32.95 7.82
CA TRP A 1016 1.10 33.03 6.39
C TRP A 1016 -0.01 32.04 5.96
N ASN A 1017 -0.03 30.81 6.48
CA ASN A 1017 -1.08 29.82 6.22
C ASN A 1017 -2.45 30.23 6.78
N GLU A 1018 -2.49 30.87 7.95
CA GLU A 1018 -3.70 31.50 8.51
C GLU A 1018 -4.32 32.49 7.50
N LYS A 1019 -3.49 33.38 6.95
CA LYS A 1019 -3.94 34.39 5.96
C LYS A 1019 -4.30 33.76 4.63
N TYR A 1020 -3.55 32.76 4.17
CA TYR A 1020 -3.84 32.05 2.94
C TYR A 1020 -5.19 31.32 3.03
N THR A 1021 -5.43 30.61 4.13
CA THR A 1021 -6.72 29.98 4.43
C THR A 1021 -7.85 31.01 4.45
N ALA A 1022 -7.62 32.19 5.06
CA ALA A 1022 -8.58 33.28 5.05
C ALA A 1022 -8.86 33.83 3.63
N LEU A 1023 -7.85 33.86 2.75
CA LEU A 1023 -8.02 34.24 1.35
C LEU A 1023 -8.91 33.23 0.62
N ILE A 1024 -8.63 31.93 0.75
CA ILE A 1024 -9.41 30.89 0.08
C ILE A 1024 -10.88 30.90 0.53
N LYS A 1025 -11.12 31.08 1.85
CA LYS A 1025 -12.48 31.29 2.38
C LYS A 1025 -13.13 32.56 1.83
N CYS A 1026 -12.38 33.65 1.72
CA CYS A 1026 -12.87 34.90 1.13
C CYS A 1026 -13.28 34.71 -0.34
N LEU A 1027 -12.47 34.03 -1.13
CA LEU A 1027 -12.77 33.72 -2.54
C LEU A 1027 -13.98 32.79 -2.66
N HIS A 1028 -14.07 31.77 -1.81
CA HIS A 1028 -15.24 30.90 -1.76
C HIS A 1028 -16.53 31.70 -1.47
N ASP A 1029 -16.52 32.56 -0.44
CA ASP A 1029 -17.69 33.39 -0.10
C ASP A 1029 -18.04 34.37 -1.22
N MET A 1030 -17.02 34.90 -1.91
CA MET A 1030 -17.16 35.85 -3.00
C MET A 1030 -17.83 35.20 -4.21
N TYR A 1031 -17.37 34.02 -4.63
CA TYR A 1031 -17.97 33.24 -5.71
C TYR A 1031 -19.35 32.66 -5.37
N ASN A 1032 -19.73 32.58 -4.09
CA ASN A 1032 -21.00 31.98 -3.66
C ASN A 1032 -22.05 33.00 -3.19
N GLY A 1033 -22.08 34.19 -3.81
CA GLY A 1033 -23.16 35.17 -3.60
C GLY A 1033 -22.77 36.43 -2.86
N ASN A 1034 -21.47 36.72 -2.74
CA ASN A 1034 -20.99 38.01 -2.22
C ASN A 1034 -19.89 38.62 -3.11
N PRO A 1035 -20.12 38.86 -4.42
CA PRO A 1035 -19.08 39.35 -5.34
C PRO A 1035 -18.46 40.68 -4.90
N GLY A 1036 -19.20 41.51 -4.14
CA GLY A 1036 -18.70 42.76 -3.54
C GLY A 1036 -17.54 42.58 -2.54
N ASN A 1037 -17.30 41.37 -2.04
CA ASN A 1037 -16.19 41.06 -1.13
C ASN A 1037 -14.82 41.04 -1.81
N MET A 1038 -14.73 41.18 -3.13
CA MET A 1038 -13.45 41.15 -3.83
C MET A 1038 -12.44 42.18 -3.28
N LYS A 1039 -12.88 43.38 -2.88
CA LYS A 1039 -11.98 44.38 -2.25
C LYS A 1039 -11.30 43.85 -0.98
N LYS A 1040 -12.04 43.07 -0.18
CA LYS A 1040 -11.52 42.40 1.02
C LYS A 1040 -10.53 41.31 0.64
N CYS A 1041 -10.87 40.46 -0.33
CA CYS A 1041 -9.99 39.38 -0.77
C CYS A 1041 -8.68 39.92 -1.36
N PHE A 1042 -8.75 40.97 -2.18
CA PHE A 1042 -7.57 41.67 -2.73
C PHE A 1042 -6.68 42.28 -1.62
N GLY A 1043 -7.28 42.82 -0.55
CA GLY A 1043 -6.54 43.27 0.62
C GLY A 1043 -5.74 42.14 1.29
N ILE A 1044 -6.31 40.93 1.36
CA ILE A 1044 -5.60 39.74 1.88
C ILE A 1044 -4.49 39.32 0.91
N MET A 1045 -4.73 39.28 -0.40
CA MET A 1045 -3.71 38.96 -1.43
C MET A 1045 -2.51 39.91 -1.34
N SER A 1046 -2.76 41.20 -1.19
CA SER A 1046 -1.73 42.22 -1.00
C SER A 1046 -0.94 41.98 0.28
N SER A 1047 -1.62 41.63 1.38
CA SER A 1047 -0.99 41.28 2.66
C SER A 1047 -0.09 40.04 2.55
N LEU A 1048 -0.56 39.00 1.84
CA LEU A 1048 0.20 37.77 1.59
C LEU A 1048 1.45 38.02 0.76
N THR A 1049 1.39 38.93 -0.23
CA THR A 1049 2.55 39.33 -1.02
C THR A 1049 3.65 39.95 -0.14
N VAL A 1050 3.27 40.85 0.76
CA VAL A 1050 4.20 41.50 1.69
C VAL A 1050 4.84 40.47 2.62
N ASP A 1051 4.04 39.57 3.19
CA ASP A 1051 4.54 38.52 4.08
C ASP A 1051 5.46 37.54 3.35
N ALA A 1052 5.08 37.10 2.15
CA ALA A 1052 5.89 36.20 1.33
C ALA A 1052 7.25 36.82 0.97
N LYS A 1053 7.27 38.09 0.53
CA LYS A 1053 8.53 38.81 0.25
C LYS A 1053 9.42 38.93 1.49
N ARG A 1054 8.84 39.05 2.67
CA ARG A 1054 9.58 39.02 3.95
C ARG A 1054 10.08 37.63 4.33
N MET A 1055 9.28 36.59 4.07
CA MET A 1055 9.64 35.18 4.33
C MET A 1055 10.87 34.79 3.53
N VAL A 1056 10.89 35.03 2.22
CA VAL A 1056 12.00 34.62 1.35
C VAL A 1056 13.31 35.37 1.63
N GLN A 1057 13.27 36.43 2.43
CA GLN A 1057 14.44 37.17 2.94
C GLN A 1057 14.88 36.73 4.34
N THR A 1058 14.18 35.78 4.96
CA THR A 1058 14.44 35.32 6.32
C THR A 1058 15.06 33.92 6.26
N PRO A 1059 16.32 33.75 6.70
CA PRO A 1059 16.94 32.43 6.85
C PRO A 1059 16.17 31.57 7.84
N ILE A 1060 16.15 30.25 7.59
CA ILE A 1060 15.55 29.29 8.53
C ILE A 1060 16.38 29.23 9.82
N ASP A 1061 17.71 29.23 9.70
CA ASP A 1061 18.63 29.36 10.83
C ASP A 1061 18.60 30.81 11.36
N PRO A 1062 18.35 31.05 12.67
CA PRO A 1062 18.39 32.38 13.27
C PRO A 1062 19.68 33.19 13.02
N TYR A 1063 20.80 32.52 12.76
CA TYR A 1063 22.11 33.12 12.48
C TYR A 1063 22.55 32.95 11.02
N GLY A 1064 21.68 32.44 10.15
CA GLY A 1064 21.97 32.23 8.73
C GLY A 1064 22.10 33.52 7.93
N ASP A 1065 22.74 33.45 6.76
CA ASP A 1065 22.79 34.54 5.79
C ASP A 1065 21.65 34.40 4.76
N PRO A 1066 20.79 35.42 4.57
CA PRO A 1066 19.70 35.36 3.59
C PRO A 1066 20.16 35.20 2.15
N ASN A 1067 21.39 35.53 1.80
CA ASN A 1067 21.93 35.31 0.46
C ASN A 1067 22.46 33.89 0.24
N ILE A 1068 22.62 33.10 1.30
CA ILE A 1068 23.07 31.69 1.25
C ILE A 1068 21.88 30.74 1.44
N GLY A 1069 20.96 31.06 2.36
CA GLY A 1069 19.77 30.26 2.63
C GLY A 1069 20.05 28.96 3.40
N PRO A 1070 19.10 28.01 3.42
CA PRO A 1070 17.74 28.14 2.87
C PRO A 1070 16.90 29.14 3.67
N ASN A 1071 16.17 29.97 2.94
CA ASN A 1071 15.21 30.93 3.49
C ASN A 1071 13.81 30.33 3.61
N VAL A 1072 13.02 30.91 4.51
CA VAL A 1072 11.62 30.56 4.71
C VAL A 1072 10.85 30.84 3.43
N ALA A 1073 9.92 29.95 3.07
CA ALA A 1073 9.05 30.13 1.91
C ALA A 1073 7.57 29.89 2.25
N PRO A 1074 6.65 30.55 1.54
CA PRO A 1074 5.22 30.26 1.57
C PRO A 1074 4.91 28.79 1.34
N THR A 1075 4.10 28.20 2.21
CA THR A 1075 3.78 26.76 2.21
C THR A 1075 2.46 26.41 1.51
N PHE A 1076 1.56 27.38 1.35
CA PHE A 1076 0.22 27.20 0.76
C PHE A 1076 -0.62 26.10 1.44
N GLU A 1077 -0.40 25.88 2.74
CA GLU A 1077 -1.12 24.88 3.54
C GLU A 1077 -2.39 25.47 4.17
N TRP A 1078 -3.38 24.63 4.43
CA TRP A 1078 -4.54 25.01 5.24
C TRP A 1078 -4.16 25.24 6.70
N TYR A 1079 -4.92 26.09 7.39
CA TYR A 1079 -4.73 26.37 8.79
C TYR A 1079 -6.05 26.40 9.60
N PRO A 1080 -6.13 25.70 10.76
CA PRO A 1080 -5.08 24.84 11.34
C PRO A 1080 -4.77 23.65 10.42
N PRO A 1081 -3.57 23.04 10.54
CA PRO A 1081 -3.24 21.85 9.77
C PRO A 1081 -4.32 20.78 9.95
N VAL A 1082 -4.77 20.18 8.86
CA VAL A 1082 -5.68 19.04 8.92
C VAL A 1082 -4.88 17.89 9.54
N ASN A 1083 -5.37 17.33 10.65
CA ASN A 1083 -4.67 16.30 11.44
C ASN A 1083 -4.40 15.03 10.65
#